data_AF-A0A9N9R2R6-F1
#
_entry.id   AF-A0A9N9R2R6-F1
#
_cell.length_a   1.000
_cell.length_b   1.000
_cell.length_c   1.000
_cell.angle_alpha   90.00
_cell.angle_beta   90.00
_cell.angle_gamma   90.00
#
_symmetry.space_group_name_H-M   'P 1'
#
loop_
_entity.id
_entity.type
_entity.pdbx_description
1 polymer ?
#
loop_
_entity_poly.entity_id
_entity_poly.type
_entity_poly.pdbx_seq_one_letter_code
_entity_poly.pdbx_strand_id
1 'polypeptide(L)'
;MQILKARFALRASASQFQAWSTAKTRTASTDSKTVEYKPIRSVLVANRGEIAIRVFRACTELGIRSVAIYSEQDKLQMHRQKADESYLVGKGLPPVEAYLSIPEIIRVAKENDVDAVHPGYGLLSERSDFAQAIIDAGLRFIGPAPRVVQQMGDKVAARKAAIEAKVPIVPGTDGPVTTKEEALAFCKQHGLPVIFKAAYGGGGRGMRVVREMDEVASAFERASSEALGAFGNGSMFIERFIERPRHIEVQLLGDKAGNVVHLYERDCSVQRRHQKVVEIAPAPQLEPEIRQKMTDCAVHLAKHVGYENAGTVEFLLDDKGNFYFIEVNARLQVEHTITEEVTGIDLVQSQIRVAEGMTLPEIGLTQDKIRAQGFAIQCRVTTEDPANNFQPSTGRIEVFRSGEGMGIRLDSASTYAGAVISPYYDSLLVKVISHAQDLSASAAKMNRALREFRIRGVKTNIPFLLNVLENQKFLNGAVDTYFIDEHPQLFMFKPSQNRAQKILNYLGYVLVNGPATPLATSIPPADVKPYVPPVPLGNYAMSLDLSPEAIKRQELTGENTAVQPPRGYKQILQEGGPEAFAKAVRRNKGLLLMDTTYRDAHQSLLATRVRSHDLLAVSPYVAHNFSNLYSLENWGGATFDVALRFLHECPWERLRDMRALIPNIPFQMLLRGANAVGYTNYPDNVVYKFCDMAVQAGMDIFRVFDSLNYLPNLILGMDAAGKAGGVVEAAISYTGDVSDPNKKKYDLKYYVNLADELVKAGTHILAIKDMAGLLKPQAAELLIKAIRDRHPDVPIHVHTHDTSGAGVASMLACARAGADVVDVAVDSMSGMTSQPSMGAVVASLQGTNIDTGIPLQKISEYSAYWEQARTLYGPFECTATMKSGNADVYMNEIPGGQYTNLQFQAFSLGLGTQFEQVKKAYREANLLLGDIIKVTPSSKVVGDLAQFMVQNKLTAKEIEERAEELSFPKSVVEYLQGAIGIPYGGFPEPLRSKVLKDMPRIEGRPGAELPPLDFNKLKEDLSESYSGLSDEDVMSAAMYPQVANDFFRIRDKYGPVKHLDTKTFLTGPTVGDTIEVKIERGKTLDIRTLAVSEEMTAAGEREVFFELNGQLRSVFIRDENASKEMKIHPKAVKGDKHQVGAPMPGTVLTIKVKEGDKVEKGQPIAVLSAMKMEMIVQAPMAGEVKNVAISNGQKLEGDDLICTIE
;
A
#
# COMPACT_ATOMS: atom_id res chain seq x y z
N MET A 1 -45.73 31.61 36.75
CA MET A 1 -46.67 30.67 36.11
C MET A 1 -45.83 29.55 35.50
N GLN A 2 -46.08 28.29 35.90
CA GLN A 2 -45.69 27.02 35.25
C GLN A 2 -44.22 26.91 34.76
N ILE A 3 -43.31 26.06 35.25
CA ILE A 3 -43.34 24.75 35.90
C ILE A 3 -42.00 24.62 36.66
N LEU A 4 -42.05 24.42 37.97
CA LEU A 4 -40.90 24.15 38.83
C LEU A 4 -41.45 23.47 40.09
N LYS A 5 -41.53 22.13 40.08
CA LYS A 5 -41.75 21.26 41.26
C LYS A 5 -41.76 19.79 40.82
N ALA A 6 -40.64 19.09 41.00
CA ALA A 6 -40.57 17.62 41.01
C ALA A 6 -39.29 17.15 41.72
N ARG A 7 -39.30 17.19 43.06
CA ARG A 7 -38.42 16.41 43.93
C ARG A 7 -39.22 16.06 45.18
N PHE A 8 -39.18 14.78 45.57
CA PHE A 8 -39.74 14.15 46.78
C PHE A 8 -41.25 13.94 46.87
N ALA A 9 -41.71 12.72 46.55
CA ALA A 9 -42.60 11.90 47.38
C ALA A 9 -42.88 10.57 46.67
N LEU A 10 -42.46 9.43 47.24
CA LEU A 10 -43.18 8.14 47.25
C LEU A 10 -42.32 7.07 47.93
N ARG A 11 -42.45 6.99 49.27
CA ARG A 11 -42.36 5.74 50.02
C ARG A 11 -43.81 5.31 50.31
N ALA A 12 -44.01 3.99 50.36
CA ALA A 12 -45.22 3.24 50.75
C ALA A 12 -46.16 2.84 49.60
N SER A 13 -45.95 1.65 49.05
CA SER A 13 -46.94 0.56 49.14
C SER A 13 -46.26 -0.78 48.83
N ALA A 14 -46.14 -1.60 49.86
CA ALA A 14 -45.85 -3.01 49.75
C ALA A 14 -47.17 -3.72 49.46
N SER A 15 -47.38 -4.20 48.24
CA SER A 15 -48.38 -5.24 47.92
C SER A 15 -48.30 -5.61 46.44
N GLN A 16 -47.42 -6.55 46.08
CA GLN A 16 -47.57 -7.44 44.92
C GLN A 16 -46.53 -8.57 44.98
N PHE A 17 -46.42 -9.21 46.15
CA PHE A 17 -45.78 -10.51 46.32
C PHE A 17 -46.85 -11.47 46.86
N GLN A 18 -47.86 -11.76 46.05
CA GLN A 18 -48.86 -12.78 46.36
C GLN A 18 -49.65 -13.16 45.11
N ALA A 19 -49.01 -13.89 44.22
CA ALA A 19 -49.66 -14.86 43.36
C ALA A 19 -48.55 -15.75 42.81
N TRP A 20 -48.58 -17.02 43.20
CA TRP A 20 -47.98 -18.23 42.61
C TRP A 20 -47.65 -19.19 43.75
N SER A 21 -48.71 -19.54 44.46
CA SER A 21 -48.78 -20.66 45.37
C SER A 21 -50.13 -21.30 45.07
N THR A 22 -50.10 -22.61 44.83
CA THR A 22 -51.22 -23.55 44.57
C THR A 22 -51.63 -23.80 43.11
N ALA A 23 -51.00 -24.81 42.48
CA ALA A 23 -51.73 -25.77 41.64
C ALA A 23 -50.99 -27.13 41.52
N LYS A 24 -51.30 -28.00 42.49
CA LYS A 24 -51.55 -29.46 42.38
C LYS A 24 -50.51 -30.40 41.75
N THR A 25 -49.94 -31.21 42.64
CA THR A 25 -49.90 -32.68 42.61
C THR A 25 -50.69 -33.35 41.47
N ARG A 26 -49.95 -33.96 40.53
CA ARG A 26 -50.36 -35.17 39.81
C ARG A 26 -49.21 -36.16 39.84
N THR A 27 -49.46 -37.31 40.44
CA THR A 27 -48.61 -38.49 40.41
C THR A 27 -48.68 -39.15 39.03
N ALA A 28 -47.52 -39.36 38.42
CA ALA A 28 -47.25 -40.45 37.48
C ALA A 28 -45.79 -40.88 37.69
N SER A 29 -45.59 -42.18 37.97
CA SER A 29 -44.30 -42.88 38.12
C SER A 29 -43.44 -42.70 36.86
N THR A 30 -42.11 -42.62 36.86
CA THR A 30 -41.06 -43.37 37.58
C THR A 30 -39.75 -42.55 37.58
N ASP A 31 -38.96 -42.60 38.67
CA ASP A 31 -37.52 -42.25 38.76
C ASP A 31 -37.03 -40.79 38.56
N SER A 32 -37.77 -39.75 38.99
CA SER A 32 -37.20 -38.38 39.01
C SER A 32 -36.48 -38.08 40.33
N LYS A 33 -35.15 -37.86 40.28
CA LYS A 33 -34.41 -37.16 41.34
C LYS A 33 -35.07 -35.79 41.57
N THR A 34 -35.43 -35.46 42.82
CA THR A 34 -35.94 -34.12 43.16
C THR A 34 -34.79 -33.10 43.03
N VAL A 35 -34.82 -32.27 41.99
CA VAL A 35 -33.85 -31.17 41.79
C VAL A 35 -34.39 -29.92 42.48
N GLU A 36 -33.59 -29.31 43.37
CA GLU A 36 -33.95 -28.07 44.06
C GLU A 36 -33.61 -26.85 43.20
N TYR A 37 -34.60 -26.00 42.93
CA TYR A 37 -34.38 -24.71 42.26
C TYR A 37 -33.80 -23.69 43.24
N LYS A 38 -32.63 -23.12 42.90
CA LYS A 38 -32.00 -22.02 43.63
C LYS A 38 -31.60 -20.92 42.64
N PRO A 39 -32.14 -19.69 42.74
CA PRO A 39 -31.79 -18.62 41.82
C PRO A 39 -30.31 -18.22 41.91
N ILE A 40 -29.69 -17.83 40.81
CA ILE A 40 -28.33 -17.23 40.75
C ILE A 40 -28.48 -15.71 40.71
N ARG A 41 -27.82 -15.00 41.63
CA ARG A 41 -27.83 -13.53 41.69
C ARG A 41 -26.54 -12.91 41.19
N SER A 42 -25.44 -13.65 41.20
CA SER A 42 -24.13 -13.18 40.74
C SER A 42 -23.34 -14.28 40.01
N VAL A 43 -22.81 -13.96 38.82
CA VAL A 43 -21.97 -14.85 38.01
C VAL A 43 -20.61 -14.22 37.76
N LEU A 44 -19.54 -14.90 38.18
CA LEU A 44 -18.19 -14.59 37.75
C LEU A 44 -17.86 -15.36 36.47
N VAL A 45 -17.31 -14.67 35.48
CA VAL A 45 -16.84 -15.33 34.26
C VAL A 45 -15.33 -15.51 34.32
N ALA A 46 -14.89 -16.76 34.47
CA ALA A 46 -13.49 -17.13 34.57
C ALA A 46 -12.83 -17.21 33.18
N ASN A 47 -12.97 -16.14 32.39
CA ASN A 47 -12.52 -16.05 31.01
C ASN A 47 -12.28 -14.59 30.60
N ARG A 48 -11.95 -14.37 29.31
CA ARG A 48 -11.67 -13.07 28.70
C ARG A 48 -12.34 -12.91 27.34
N GLY A 49 -12.21 -11.73 26.74
CA GLY A 49 -12.56 -11.51 25.34
C GLY A 49 -14.05 -11.71 25.04
N GLU A 50 -14.36 -12.26 23.86
CA GLU A 50 -15.72 -12.32 23.33
C GLU A 50 -16.67 -13.13 24.22
N ILE A 51 -16.20 -14.29 24.69
CA ILE A 51 -17.03 -15.22 25.46
C ILE A 51 -17.41 -14.65 26.83
N ALA A 52 -16.51 -13.90 27.45
CA ALA A 52 -16.82 -13.19 28.67
C ALA A 52 -17.97 -12.20 28.44
N ILE A 53 -17.88 -11.39 27.37
CA ILE A 53 -18.94 -10.45 26.98
C ILE A 53 -20.25 -11.18 26.64
N ARG A 54 -20.19 -12.31 25.93
CA ARG A 54 -21.36 -13.13 25.60
C ARG A 54 -22.09 -13.62 26.84
N VAL A 55 -21.36 -14.05 27.88
CA VAL A 55 -21.95 -14.46 29.16
C VAL A 55 -22.48 -13.27 29.95
N PHE A 56 -21.78 -12.13 29.96
CA PHE A 56 -22.28 -10.91 30.62
C PHE A 56 -23.59 -10.41 30.01
N ARG A 57 -23.75 -10.50 28.68
CA ARG A 57 -25.01 -10.20 27.98
C ARG A 57 -26.16 -11.08 28.49
N ALA A 58 -25.96 -12.40 28.55
CA ALA A 58 -26.95 -13.33 29.09
C ALA A 58 -27.27 -13.03 30.56
N CYS A 59 -26.27 -12.73 31.39
CA CYS A 59 -26.48 -12.34 32.79
C CYS A 59 -27.33 -11.07 32.90
N THR A 60 -27.02 -10.05 32.10
CA THR A 60 -27.76 -8.77 32.08
C THR A 60 -29.23 -8.98 31.70
N GLU A 61 -29.49 -9.76 30.66
CA GLU A 61 -30.84 -10.10 30.19
C GLU A 61 -31.64 -10.88 31.24
N LEU A 62 -30.96 -11.71 32.05
CA LEU A 62 -31.56 -12.46 33.15
C LEU A 62 -31.65 -11.65 34.47
N GLY A 63 -31.13 -10.42 34.52
CA GLY A 63 -31.09 -9.60 35.73
C GLY A 63 -30.09 -10.08 36.79
N ILE A 64 -29.02 -10.74 36.37
CA ILE A 64 -27.98 -11.34 37.21
C ILE A 64 -26.73 -10.44 37.21
N ARG A 65 -26.19 -10.15 38.40
CA ARG A 65 -24.94 -9.39 38.54
C ARG A 65 -23.77 -10.14 37.91
N SER A 66 -22.93 -9.46 37.16
CA SER A 66 -21.82 -10.03 36.40
C SER A 66 -20.47 -9.56 36.94
N VAL A 67 -19.52 -10.50 37.07
CA VAL A 67 -18.16 -10.22 37.59
C VAL A 67 -17.10 -10.69 36.59
N ALA A 68 -16.23 -9.79 36.17
CA ALA A 68 -15.09 -10.07 35.29
C ALA A 68 -13.79 -10.26 36.07
N ILE A 69 -12.90 -11.08 35.52
CA ILE A 69 -11.48 -11.11 35.90
C ILE A 69 -10.62 -10.61 34.74
N TYR A 70 -9.47 -10.01 35.05
CA TYR A 70 -8.52 -9.57 34.02
C TYR A 70 -7.07 -9.68 34.51
N SER A 71 -6.14 -9.89 33.58
CA SER A 71 -4.69 -9.84 33.83
C SER A 71 -4.17 -8.40 33.77
N GLU A 72 -2.91 -8.17 34.15
CA GLU A 72 -2.29 -6.85 34.02
C GLU A 72 -2.22 -6.36 32.56
N GLN A 73 -2.06 -7.27 31.61
CA GLN A 73 -1.98 -6.96 30.18
C GLN A 73 -3.35 -6.73 29.54
N ASP A 74 -4.44 -7.17 30.17
CA ASP A 74 -5.81 -6.98 29.70
C ASP A 74 -6.52 -5.78 30.36
N LYS A 75 -5.79 -4.89 31.05
CA LYS A 75 -6.35 -3.67 31.70
C LYS A 75 -7.21 -2.81 30.76
N LEU A 76 -6.92 -2.82 29.46
CA LEU A 76 -7.58 -2.02 28.43
C LEU A 76 -8.64 -2.79 27.60
N GLN A 77 -8.89 -4.07 27.92
CA GLN A 77 -9.86 -4.88 27.15
C GLN A 77 -11.30 -4.56 27.55
N MET A 78 -12.21 -4.73 26.59
CA MET A 78 -13.63 -4.40 26.73
C MET A 78 -14.37 -5.32 27.69
N HIS A 79 -14.02 -6.61 27.78
CA HIS A 79 -14.77 -7.55 28.64
C HIS A 79 -14.76 -7.09 30.11
N ARG A 80 -13.66 -6.50 30.55
CA ARG A 80 -13.52 -5.86 31.87
C ARG A 80 -14.59 -4.78 32.11
N GLN A 81 -14.93 -4.00 31.09
CA GLN A 81 -15.87 -2.87 31.16
C GLN A 81 -17.32 -3.28 30.88
N LYS A 82 -17.57 -4.55 30.51
CA LYS A 82 -18.90 -5.07 30.19
C LYS A 82 -19.56 -5.82 31.34
N ALA A 83 -18.80 -6.18 32.36
CA ALA A 83 -19.34 -6.69 33.62
C ALA A 83 -19.71 -5.55 34.57
N ASP A 84 -20.56 -5.83 35.56
CA ASP A 84 -20.91 -4.88 36.63
C ASP A 84 -19.70 -4.56 37.52
N GLU A 85 -18.85 -5.57 37.76
CA GLU A 85 -17.63 -5.47 38.55
C GLU A 85 -16.46 -6.18 37.85
N SER A 86 -15.22 -5.75 38.11
CA SER A 86 -14.04 -6.40 37.54
C SER A 86 -12.82 -6.36 38.45
N TYR A 87 -12.08 -7.47 38.49
CA TYR A 87 -10.95 -7.65 39.41
C TYR A 87 -9.68 -8.15 38.72
N LEU A 88 -8.54 -7.58 39.10
CA LEU A 88 -7.23 -8.05 38.66
C LEU A 88 -6.93 -9.42 39.29
N VAL A 89 -6.52 -10.39 38.49
CA VAL A 89 -6.03 -11.70 38.94
C VAL A 89 -4.58 -11.90 38.53
N GLY A 90 -3.83 -12.66 39.33
CA GLY A 90 -2.48 -13.10 38.97
C GLY A 90 -1.49 -11.95 38.79
N LYS A 91 -1.53 -10.93 39.65
CA LYS A 91 -0.58 -9.81 39.61
C LYS A 91 0.87 -10.31 39.62
N GLY A 92 1.66 -9.90 38.63
CA GLY A 92 3.05 -10.36 38.45
C GLY A 92 3.22 -11.73 37.78
N LEU A 93 2.13 -12.46 37.50
CA LEU A 93 2.17 -13.69 36.73
C LEU A 93 2.22 -13.40 35.22
N PRO A 94 2.75 -14.33 34.40
CA PRO A 94 2.61 -14.27 32.96
C PRO A 94 1.14 -14.15 32.51
N PRO A 95 0.86 -13.51 31.35
CA PRO A 95 -0.49 -13.07 30.99
C PRO A 95 -1.55 -14.19 30.92
N VAL A 96 -1.16 -15.38 30.45
CA VAL A 96 -2.06 -16.55 30.36
C VAL A 96 -2.18 -17.25 31.71
N GLU A 97 -1.09 -17.35 32.47
CA GLU A 97 -1.07 -18.01 33.78
C GLU A 97 -1.96 -17.31 34.81
N ALA A 98 -2.10 -15.98 34.68
CA ALA A 98 -3.06 -15.21 35.48
C ALA A 98 -4.50 -15.75 35.37
N TYR A 99 -4.93 -16.15 34.17
CA TYR A 99 -6.26 -16.73 33.92
C TYR A 99 -6.36 -18.23 34.25
N LEU A 100 -5.23 -18.90 34.50
CA LEU A 100 -5.19 -20.31 34.90
C LEU A 100 -5.06 -20.48 36.43
N SER A 101 -4.97 -19.38 37.18
CA SER A 101 -4.81 -19.41 38.64
C SER A 101 -6.14 -19.68 39.36
N ILE A 102 -6.40 -20.97 39.61
CA ILE A 102 -7.57 -21.43 40.38
C ILE A 102 -7.69 -20.72 41.75
N PRO A 103 -6.61 -20.60 42.57
CA PRO A 103 -6.71 -19.95 43.88
C PRO A 103 -7.11 -18.48 43.80
N GLU A 104 -6.59 -17.73 42.83
CA GLU A 104 -6.94 -16.31 42.64
C GLU A 104 -8.40 -16.14 42.21
N ILE A 105 -8.89 -17.01 41.32
CA ILE A 105 -10.29 -16.96 40.86
C ILE A 105 -11.25 -17.27 42.01
N ILE A 106 -10.94 -18.28 42.82
CA ILE A 106 -11.75 -18.62 44.01
C ILE A 106 -11.71 -17.48 45.04
N ARG A 107 -10.53 -16.88 45.26
CA ARG A 107 -10.36 -15.73 46.15
C ARG A 107 -11.26 -14.58 45.71
N VAL A 108 -11.19 -14.17 44.45
CA VAL A 108 -12.03 -13.10 43.89
C VAL A 108 -13.52 -13.45 44.01
N ALA A 109 -13.92 -14.69 43.71
CA ALA A 109 -15.32 -15.10 43.81
C ALA A 109 -15.85 -15.01 45.26
N LYS A 110 -15.05 -15.44 46.24
CA LYS A 110 -15.43 -15.40 47.67
C LYS A 110 -15.44 -13.99 48.25
N GLU A 111 -14.42 -13.18 47.94
CA GLU A 111 -14.32 -11.80 48.45
C GLU A 111 -15.45 -10.89 47.95
N ASN A 112 -16.13 -11.26 46.87
CA ASN A 112 -17.13 -10.44 46.20
C ASN A 112 -18.51 -11.11 46.12
N ASP A 113 -18.81 -12.06 47.00
CA ASP A 113 -20.13 -12.69 47.14
C ASP A 113 -20.72 -13.18 45.81
N VAL A 114 -19.92 -13.92 45.04
CA VAL A 114 -20.35 -14.55 43.79
C VAL A 114 -21.15 -15.82 44.09
N ASP A 115 -22.21 -16.10 43.32
CA ASP A 115 -23.01 -17.32 43.51
C ASP A 115 -22.57 -18.48 42.61
N ALA A 116 -22.11 -18.15 41.40
CA ALA A 116 -21.76 -19.11 40.38
C ALA A 116 -20.59 -18.64 39.50
N VAL A 117 -19.86 -19.59 38.94
CA VAL A 117 -18.74 -19.33 38.02
C VAL A 117 -19.02 -19.96 36.67
N HIS A 118 -19.04 -19.14 35.63
CA HIS A 118 -19.08 -19.61 34.24
C HIS A 118 -17.66 -19.64 33.68
N PRO A 119 -17.16 -20.78 33.17
CA PRO A 119 -15.79 -20.87 32.70
C PRO A 119 -15.58 -20.40 31.25
N GLY A 120 -16.63 -20.00 30.54
CA GLY A 120 -16.60 -19.82 29.08
C GLY A 120 -16.12 -21.09 28.36
N TYR A 121 -15.13 -20.93 27.47
CA TYR A 121 -14.43 -22.01 26.77
C TYR A 121 -12.91 -21.77 26.77
N GLY A 122 -12.11 -22.82 26.54
CA GLY A 122 -10.65 -22.74 26.72
C GLY A 122 -10.27 -22.48 28.19
N LEU A 123 -9.00 -22.11 28.44
CA LEU A 123 -8.49 -21.86 29.79
C LEU A 123 -8.81 -23.02 30.77
N LEU A 124 -9.65 -22.78 31.77
CA LEU A 124 -10.01 -23.74 32.83
C LEU A 124 -11.34 -24.49 32.58
N SER A 125 -12.00 -24.26 31.44
CA SER A 125 -13.35 -24.80 31.19
C SER A 125 -13.47 -26.33 31.12
N GLU A 126 -12.38 -27.03 30.85
CA GLU A 126 -12.32 -28.50 30.83
C GLU A 126 -11.49 -29.08 31.99
N ARG A 127 -11.19 -28.26 33.01
CA ARG A 127 -10.39 -28.67 34.17
C ARG A 127 -11.32 -29.17 35.28
N SER A 128 -11.36 -30.49 35.49
CA SER A 128 -12.20 -31.10 36.53
C SER A 128 -11.80 -30.65 37.95
N ASP A 129 -10.52 -30.40 38.19
CA ASP A 129 -10.02 -29.84 39.45
C ASP A 129 -10.48 -28.40 39.69
N PHE A 130 -10.61 -27.59 38.63
CA PHE A 130 -11.22 -26.26 38.74
C PHE A 130 -12.71 -26.35 39.07
N ALA A 131 -13.46 -27.17 38.34
CA ALA A 131 -14.89 -27.37 38.60
C ALA A 131 -15.14 -27.87 40.04
N GLN A 132 -14.31 -28.80 40.52
CA GLN A 132 -14.37 -29.30 41.90
C GLN A 132 -14.03 -28.20 42.91
N ALA A 133 -12.98 -27.41 42.67
CA ALA A 133 -12.57 -26.34 43.58
C ALA A 133 -13.63 -25.21 43.70
N ILE A 134 -14.40 -24.94 42.64
CA ILE A 134 -15.58 -24.04 42.70
C ILE A 134 -16.65 -24.61 43.63
N ILE A 135 -16.96 -25.91 43.50
CA ILE A 135 -17.95 -26.58 44.35
C ILE A 135 -17.50 -26.63 45.80
N ASP A 136 -16.24 -26.97 46.06
CA ASP A 136 -15.63 -27.01 47.40
C ASP A 136 -15.60 -25.61 48.04
N ALA A 137 -15.56 -24.55 47.23
CA ALA A 137 -15.67 -23.17 47.67
C ALA A 137 -17.10 -22.74 48.04
N GLY A 138 -18.10 -23.59 47.87
CA GLY A 138 -19.52 -23.30 48.10
C GLY A 138 -20.21 -22.54 46.96
N LEU A 139 -19.55 -22.46 45.80
CA LEU A 139 -20.02 -21.79 44.60
C LEU A 139 -20.61 -22.80 43.62
N ARG A 140 -21.43 -22.34 42.67
CA ARG A 140 -21.95 -23.19 41.59
C ARG A 140 -21.08 -23.13 40.35
N PHE A 141 -20.69 -24.28 39.81
CA PHE A 141 -20.04 -24.35 38.51
C PHE A 141 -21.09 -24.39 37.40
N ILE A 142 -21.05 -23.46 36.44
CA ILE A 142 -21.94 -23.44 35.28
C ILE A 142 -21.30 -24.27 34.16
N GLY A 143 -21.51 -25.58 34.24
CA GLY A 143 -20.98 -26.58 33.32
C GLY A 143 -21.32 -27.99 33.82
N PRO A 144 -20.78 -29.03 33.20
CA PRO A 144 -20.98 -30.41 33.65
C PRO A 144 -20.36 -30.66 35.03
N ALA A 145 -20.86 -31.67 35.74
CA ALA A 145 -20.28 -32.11 37.02
C ALA A 145 -18.78 -32.46 36.87
N PRO A 146 -17.93 -32.24 37.89
CA PRO A 146 -16.48 -32.48 37.81
C PRO A 146 -16.12 -33.90 37.34
N ARG A 147 -16.89 -34.91 37.77
CA ARG A 147 -16.73 -36.30 37.33
C ARG A 147 -16.96 -36.45 35.82
N VAL A 148 -17.97 -35.77 35.27
CA VAL A 148 -18.27 -35.80 33.83
C VAL A 148 -17.17 -35.07 33.06
N VAL A 149 -16.73 -33.92 33.53
CA VAL A 149 -15.59 -33.17 32.94
C VAL A 149 -14.33 -34.05 32.91
N GLN A 150 -14.01 -34.75 33.99
CA GLN A 150 -12.87 -35.66 34.04
C GLN A 150 -13.03 -36.84 33.08
N GLN A 151 -14.19 -37.50 33.10
CA GLN A 151 -14.44 -38.70 32.30
C GLN A 151 -14.46 -38.39 30.80
N MET A 152 -14.99 -37.21 30.41
CA MET A 152 -15.12 -36.80 29.01
C MET A 152 -13.88 -36.05 28.50
N GLY A 153 -13.10 -35.40 29.38
CA GLY A 153 -11.85 -34.72 29.03
C GLY A 153 -10.65 -35.65 28.84
N ASP A 154 -10.70 -36.87 29.40
CA ASP A 154 -9.73 -37.93 29.11
C ASP A 154 -10.19 -38.72 27.88
N LYS A 155 -9.38 -38.73 26.81
CA LYS A 155 -9.72 -39.38 25.54
C LYS A 155 -9.92 -40.89 25.66
N VAL A 156 -9.18 -41.56 26.55
CA VAL A 156 -9.31 -43.00 26.76
C VAL A 156 -10.60 -43.30 27.53
N ALA A 157 -10.89 -42.52 28.58
CA ALA A 157 -12.11 -42.67 29.36
C ALA A 157 -13.37 -42.32 28.55
N ALA A 158 -13.32 -41.26 27.74
CA ALA A 158 -14.40 -40.83 26.86
C ALA A 158 -14.69 -41.89 25.79
N ARG A 159 -13.65 -42.47 25.19
CA ARG A 159 -13.77 -43.56 24.22
C ARG A 159 -14.37 -44.82 24.85
N LYS A 160 -13.94 -45.20 26.06
CA LYS A 160 -14.54 -46.33 26.78
C LYS A 160 -16.03 -46.10 27.04
N ALA A 161 -16.41 -44.89 27.45
CA ALA A 161 -17.82 -44.52 27.61
C ALA A 161 -18.60 -44.58 26.30
N ALA A 162 -18.00 -44.16 25.18
CA ALA A 162 -18.59 -44.28 23.85
C ALA A 162 -18.84 -45.74 23.44
N ILE A 163 -17.87 -46.65 23.69
CA ILE A 163 -18.03 -48.09 23.44
C ILE A 163 -19.16 -48.68 24.29
N GLU A 164 -19.18 -48.37 25.59
CA GLU A 164 -20.22 -48.83 26.53
C GLU A 164 -21.62 -48.33 26.13
N ALA A 165 -21.70 -47.09 25.64
CA ALA A 165 -22.90 -46.48 25.07
C ALA A 165 -23.20 -46.93 23.64
N LYS A 166 -22.46 -47.91 23.08
CA LYS A 166 -22.64 -48.42 21.71
C LYS A 166 -22.57 -47.34 20.62
N VAL A 167 -21.80 -46.28 20.85
CA VAL A 167 -21.51 -45.26 19.85
C VAL A 167 -20.37 -45.76 18.96
N PRO A 168 -20.48 -45.66 17.62
CA PRO A 168 -19.39 -46.00 16.73
C PRO A 168 -18.12 -45.19 17.02
N ILE A 169 -16.97 -45.84 17.14
CA ILE A 169 -15.66 -45.22 17.39
C ILE A 169 -14.68 -45.54 16.26
N VAL A 170 -13.66 -44.70 16.06
CA VAL A 170 -12.59 -44.97 15.09
C VAL A 170 -11.80 -46.20 15.56
N PRO A 171 -11.59 -47.25 14.75
CA PRO A 171 -10.74 -48.39 15.15
C PRO A 171 -9.34 -47.93 15.57
N GLY A 172 -8.85 -48.40 16.71
CA GLY A 172 -7.60 -47.94 17.32
C GLY A 172 -7.12 -48.88 18.42
N THR A 173 -5.99 -48.58 19.04
CA THR A 173 -5.43 -49.39 20.14
C THR A 173 -6.37 -49.42 21.36
N ASP A 174 -6.38 -50.52 22.11
CA ASP A 174 -7.22 -50.66 23.32
C ASP A 174 -6.73 -49.79 24.49
N GLY A 175 -5.48 -49.33 24.43
CA GLY A 175 -4.84 -48.48 25.42
C GLY A 175 -3.67 -47.68 24.84
N PRO A 176 -2.94 -46.92 25.68
CA PRO A 176 -1.77 -46.16 25.26
C PRO A 176 -0.62 -47.09 24.84
N VAL A 177 0.06 -46.70 23.76
CA VAL A 177 1.28 -47.30 23.21
C VAL A 177 2.48 -46.48 23.67
N THR A 178 3.51 -47.13 24.18
CA THR A 178 4.69 -46.45 24.75
C THR A 178 5.98 -46.72 24.00
N THR A 179 6.00 -47.75 23.16
CA THR A 179 7.19 -48.14 22.38
C THR A 179 6.91 -48.15 20.89
N LYS A 180 7.96 -47.93 20.08
CA LYS A 180 7.85 -47.99 18.61
C LYS A 180 7.55 -49.41 18.12
N GLU A 181 8.00 -50.44 18.84
CA GLU A 181 7.76 -51.84 18.51
C GLU A 181 6.27 -52.20 18.62
N GLU A 182 5.60 -51.72 19.67
CA GLU A 182 4.14 -51.83 19.84
C GLU A 182 3.39 -51.11 18.71
N ALA A 183 3.83 -49.90 18.33
CA ALA A 183 3.25 -49.16 17.22
C ALA A 183 3.39 -49.91 15.89
N LEU A 184 4.56 -50.51 15.64
CA LEU A 184 4.85 -51.29 14.44
C LEU A 184 4.05 -52.59 14.38
N ALA A 185 3.84 -53.25 15.53
CA ALA A 185 2.97 -54.41 15.65
C ALA A 185 1.52 -54.05 15.32
N PHE A 186 1.00 -52.95 15.86
CA PHE A 186 -0.34 -52.46 15.57
C PHE A 186 -0.53 -52.15 14.08
N CYS A 187 0.40 -51.39 13.47
CA CYS A 187 0.34 -51.07 12.04
C CYS A 187 0.39 -52.30 11.14
N LYS A 188 1.16 -53.34 11.51
CA LYS A 188 1.19 -54.62 10.76
C LYS A 188 -0.13 -55.38 10.86
N GLN A 189 -0.80 -55.32 12.00
CA GLN A 189 -2.06 -56.04 12.24
C GLN A 189 -3.26 -55.32 11.62
N HIS A 190 -3.32 -53.99 11.72
CA HIS A 190 -4.50 -53.19 11.36
C HIS A 190 -4.36 -52.44 10.03
N GLY A 191 -3.16 -52.44 9.44
CA GLY A 191 -2.87 -51.75 8.19
C GLY A 191 -2.66 -50.24 8.36
N LEU A 192 -2.34 -49.59 7.24
CA LEU A 192 -2.11 -48.14 7.10
C LEU A 192 -3.19 -47.55 6.16
N PRO A 193 -3.47 -46.23 6.20
CA PRO A 193 -2.85 -45.21 7.05
C PRO A 193 -3.41 -45.19 8.48
N VAL A 194 -2.55 -44.81 9.42
CA VAL A 194 -2.90 -44.56 10.83
C VAL A 194 -2.51 -43.15 11.24
N ILE A 195 -3.09 -42.68 12.34
CA ILE A 195 -2.69 -41.44 13.00
C ILE A 195 -2.25 -41.73 14.43
N PHE A 196 -1.04 -41.28 14.77
CA PHE A 196 -0.57 -41.22 16.14
C PHE A 196 -1.10 -39.95 16.79
N LYS A 197 -1.61 -40.07 18.01
CA LYS A 197 -2.12 -38.98 18.82
C LYS A 197 -1.58 -39.10 20.24
N ALA A 198 -1.18 -38.01 20.88
CA ALA A 198 -0.82 -38.04 22.29
C ALA A 198 -1.99 -38.53 23.14
N ALA A 199 -1.76 -39.50 24.02
CA ALA A 199 -2.80 -40.08 24.87
C ALA A 199 -3.33 -39.06 25.91
N TYR A 200 -2.46 -38.15 26.36
CA TYR A 200 -2.75 -37.15 27.40
C TYR A 200 -2.54 -35.71 26.88
N GLY A 201 -3.00 -35.42 25.66
CA GLY A 201 -2.79 -34.13 25.00
C GLY A 201 -3.95 -33.66 24.10
N GLY A 202 -4.03 -32.35 23.89
CA GLY A 202 -5.04 -31.65 23.08
C GLY A 202 -4.44 -30.57 22.19
N GLY A 203 -5.25 -29.98 21.31
CA GLY A 203 -4.84 -28.83 20.48
C GLY A 203 -3.95 -29.17 19.27
N GLY A 204 -3.94 -30.43 18.82
CA GLY A 204 -3.28 -30.85 17.58
C GLY A 204 -1.77 -31.03 17.63
N ARG A 205 -1.15 -30.86 18.80
CA ARG A 205 0.28 -31.14 19.04
C ARG A 205 0.51 -32.60 19.43
N GLY A 206 1.64 -33.17 19.01
CA GLY A 206 1.93 -34.59 19.20
C GLY A 206 0.99 -35.49 18.40
N MET A 207 0.64 -35.09 17.16
CA MET A 207 -0.11 -35.93 16.23
C MET A 207 0.66 -36.12 14.92
N ARG A 208 0.67 -37.34 14.37
CA ARG A 208 1.31 -37.64 13.08
C ARG A 208 0.52 -38.68 12.31
N VAL A 209 0.21 -38.37 11.05
CA VAL A 209 -0.31 -39.35 10.09
C VAL A 209 0.88 -40.16 9.56
N VAL A 210 0.71 -41.48 9.51
CA VAL A 210 1.70 -42.41 8.97
C VAL A 210 1.07 -43.18 7.83
N ARG A 211 1.70 -43.12 6.67
CA ARG A 211 1.18 -43.70 5.42
C ARG A 211 1.98 -44.91 4.99
N GLU A 212 3.29 -44.89 5.24
CA GLU A 212 4.21 -45.97 4.88
C GLU A 212 4.78 -46.67 6.12
N MET A 213 5.10 -47.95 5.99
CA MET A 213 5.50 -48.80 7.13
C MET A 213 6.90 -48.44 7.66
N ASP A 214 7.77 -47.92 6.81
CA ASP A 214 9.13 -47.46 7.15
C ASP A 214 9.12 -46.15 7.96
N GLU A 215 8.08 -45.33 7.83
CA GLU A 215 7.91 -44.09 8.58
C GLU A 215 7.52 -44.30 10.05
N VAL A 216 6.89 -45.43 10.38
CA VAL A 216 6.26 -45.74 11.69
C VAL A 216 7.19 -45.44 12.86
N ALA A 217 8.43 -45.95 12.84
CA ALA A 217 9.38 -45.78 13.93
C ALA A 217 9.76 -44.30 14.13
N SER A 218 10.12 -43.62 13.04
CA SER A 218 10.54 -42.20 13.08
C SER A 218 9.38 -41.25 13.44
N ALA A 219 8.16 -41.58 13.03
CA ALA A 219 6.97 -40.79 13.32
C ALA A 219 6.54 -40.96 14.78
N PHE A 220 6.65 -42.17 15.33
CA PHE A 220 6.35 -42.46 16.73
C PHE A 220 7.32 -41.73 17.66
N GLU A 221 8.64 -41.84 17.42
CA GLU A 221 9.65 -41.17 18.24
C GLU A 221 9.47 -39.65 18.25
N ARG A 222 9.20 -39.04 17.08
CA ARG A 222 8.93 -37.60 16.98
C ARG A 222 7.65 -37.19 17.71
N ALA A 223 6.55 -37.89 17.46
CA ALA A 223 5.26 -37.55 18.07
C ALA A 223 5.28 -37.77 19.60
N SER A 224 5.94 -38.83 20.08
CA SER A 224 6.13 -39.10 21.51
C SER A 224 7.04 -38.04 22.16
N SER A 225 8.15 -37.65 21.52
CA SER A 225 9.03 -36.60 22.02
C SER A 225 8.32 -35.24 22.10
N GLU A 226 7.53 -34.90 21.08
CA GLU A 226 6.69 -33.69 21.08
C GLU A 226 5.64 -33.74 22.20
N ALA A 227 4.96 -34.88 22.38
CA ALA A 227 3.99 -35.08 23.44
C ALA A 227 4.63 -34.98 24.85
N LEU A 228 5.82 -35.56 25.03
CA LEU A 228 6.58 -35.48 26.28
C LEU A 228 6.97 -34.04 26.60
N GLY A 229 7.48 -33.28 25.62
CA GLY A 229 7.86 -31.89 25.79
C GLY A 229 6.66 -30.97 26.05
N ALA A 230 5.51 -31.24 25.42
CA ALA A 230 4.33 -30.38 25.52
C ALA A 230 3.43 -30.72 26.72
N PHE A 231 3.29 -31.99 27.08
CA PHE A 231 2.29 -32.49 28.03
C PHE A 231 2.92 -33.25 29.22
N GLY A 232 4.23 -33.42 29.25
CA GLY A 232 4.93 -34.18 30.30
C GLY A 232 4.75 -35.69 30.22
N ASN A 233 4.07 -36.20 29.18
CA ASN A 233 3.83 -37.62 28.97
C ASN A 233 3.94 -37.97 27.48
N GLY A 234 4.88 -38.86 27.13
CA GLY A 234 5.15 -39.29 25.76
C GLY A 234 4.30 -40.47 25.27
N SER A 235 3.31 -40.91 26.05
CA SER A 235 2.41 -42.01 25.69
C SER A 235 1.54 -41.65 24.50
N MET A 236 1.46 -42.55 23.52
CA MET A 236 0.75 -42.35 22.27
C MET A 236 -0.49 -43.22 22.18
N PHE A 237 -1.39 -42.86 21.28
CA PHE A 237 -2.59 -43.58 20.92
C PHE A 237 -2.63 -43.69 19.39
N ILE A 238 -2.97 -44.87 18.85
CA ILE A 238 -2.94 -45.11 17.40
C ILE A 238 -4.36 -45.40 16.93
N GLU A 239 -4.83 -44.63 15.95
CA GLU A 239 -6.13 -44.84 15.31
C GLU A 239 -5.96 -45.02 13.82
N ARG A 240 -6.91 -45.74 13.21
CA ARG A 240 -7.11 -45.70 11.77
C ARG A 240 -7.29 -44.24 11.33
N PHE A 241 -6.53 -43.81 10.35
CA PHE A 241 -6.69 -42.47 9.79
C PHE A 241 -7.89 -42.49 8.84
N ILE A 242 -8.93 -41.74 9.16
CA ILE A 242 -10.06 -41.52 8.26
C ILE A 242 -9.62 -40.46 7.25
N GLU A 243 -9.62 -40.82 5.97
CA GLU A 243 -9.25 -39.90 4.89
C GLU A 243 -10.44 -39.02 4.50
N ARG A 244 -10.17 -37.74 4.25
CA ARG A 244 -11.16 -36.73 3.84
C ARG A 244 -12.48 -36.78 4.62
N PRO A 245 -12.45 -36.86 5.96
CA PRO A 245 -13.68 -36.86 6.74
C PRO A 245 -14.32 -35.47 6.69
N ARG A 246 -15.64 -35.44 6.85
CA ARG A 246 -16.34 -34.28 7.39
C ARG A 246 -16.23 -34.30 8.91
N HIS A 247 -15.92 -33.16 9.51
CA HIS A 247 -15.95 -32.98 10.96
C HIS A 247 -17.35 -32.47 11.33
N ILE A 248 -18.20 -33.36 11.85
CA ILE A 248 -19.57 -33.04 12.24
C ILE A 248 -19.68 -33.13 13.75
N GLU A 249 -20.33 -32.17 14.38
CA GLU A 249 -20.47 -32.14 15.83
C GLU A 249 -21.91 -31.85 16.25
N VAL A 250 -22.36 -32.46 17.34
CA VAL A 250 -23.74 -32.36 17.83
C VAL A 250 -23.79 -31.57 19.12
N GLN A 251 -24.56 -30.48 19.12
CA GLN A 251 -24.79 -29.68 20.32
C GLN A 251 -25.76 -30.39 21.24
N LEU A 252 -25.40 -30.49 22.52
CA LEU A 252 -26.22 -31.05 23.59
C LEU A 252 -26.51 -30.03 24.67
N LEU A 253 -27.64 -30.24 25.35
CA LEU A 253 -27.97 -29.62 26.62
C LEU A 253 -28.62 -30.67 27.53
N GLY A 254 -28.05 -30.88 28.71
CA GLY A 254 -28.58 -31.77 29.74
C GLY A 254 -29.01 -31.01 31.01
N ASP A 255 -29.97 -31.53 31.76
CA ASP A 255 -30.33 -31.00 33.09
C ASP A 255 -29.99 -31.99 34.23
N LYS A 256 -30.17 -31.52 35.47
CA LYS A 256 -29.93 -32.31 36.69
C LYS A 256 -30.95 -33.43 36.94
N ALA A 257 -32.07 -33.43 36.21
CA ALA A 257 -33.10 -34.45 36.28
C ALA A 257 -32.84 -35.62 35.30
N GLY A 258 -31.79 -35.52 34.47
CA GLY A 258 -31.41 -36.54 33.50
C GLY A 258 -32.06 -36.37 32.12
N ASN A 259 -32.75 -35.24 31.88
CA ASN A 259 -33.19 -34.91 30.53
C ASN A 259 -31.99 -34.43 29.70
N VAL A 260 -31.92 -34.88 28.45
CA VAL A 260 -30.90 -34.46 27.49
C VAL A 260 -31.58 -34.27 26.14
N VAL A 261 -31.32 -33.13 25.50
CA VAL A 261 -31.75 -32.81 24.13
C VAL A 261 -30.55 -32.48 23.25
N HIS A 262 -30.68 -32.70 21.95
CA HIS A 262 -29.76 -32.17 20.96
C HIS A 262 -30.34 -30.92 20.27
N LEU A 263 -29.46 -29.98 19.92
CA LEU A 263 -29.77 -28.74 19.21
C LEU A 263 -29.22 -28.80 17.78
N TYR A 264 -29.41 -29.96 17.15
CA TYR A 264 -28.85 -30.32 15.84
C TYR A 264 -27.31 -30.34 15.81
N GLU A 265 -26.78 -30.54 14.60
CA GLU A 265 -25.38 -30.63 14.29
C GLU A 265 -24.79 -29.37 13.65
N ARG A 266 -23.47 -29.24 13.71
CA ARG A 266 -22.66 -28.26 12.98
C ARG A 266 -21.64 -28.99 12.11
N ASP A 267 -21.36 -28.42 10.94
CA ASP A 267 -20.27 -28.84 10.08
C ASP A 267 -19.07 -27.91 10.30
N CYS A 268 -18.00 -28.47 10.83
CA CYS A 268 -16.75 -27.78 11.16
C CYS A 268 -15.59 -28.28 10.28
N SER A 269 -15.89 -28.82 9.08
CA SER A 269 -14.91 -29.43 8.18
C SER A 269 -13.95 -28.44 7.54
N VAL A 270 -14.31 -27.15 7.45
CA VAL A 270 -13.42 -26.12 6.89
C VAL A 270 -12.32 -25.80 7.91
N GLN A 271 -11.19 -26.50 7.77
CA GLN A 271 -10.08 -26.49 8.72
C GLN A 271 -8.74 -26.20 8.04
N ARG A 272 -7.83 -25.57 8.78
CA ARG A 272 -6.42 -25.44 8.40
C ARG A 272 -5.56 -26.06 9.48
N ARG A 273 -4.72 -27.05 9.14
CA ARG A 273 -3.87 -27.77 10.10
C ARG A 273 -4.64 -28.25 11.34
N HIS A 274 -5.83 -28.84 11.10
CA HIS A 274 -6.75 -29.33 12.13
C HIS A 274 -7.34 -28.25 13.06
N GLN A 275 -7.24 -26.97 12.70
CA GLN A 275 -7.94 -25.88 13.40
C GLN A 275 -9.15 -25.46 12.57
N LYS A 276 -10.33 -25.44 13.21
CA LYS A 276 -11.58 -24.92 12.62
C LYS A 276 -11.38 -23.48 12.16
N VAL A 277 -11.95 -23.11 11.01
CA VAL A 277 -11.88 -21.74 10.45
C VAL A 277 -13.28 -21.18 10.18
N VAL A 278 -14.13 -21.98 9.53
CA VAL A 278 -15.51 -21.63 9.18
C VAL A 278 -16.41 -22.78 9.63
N GLU A 279 -17.51 -22.45 10.28
CA GLU A 279 -18.49 -23.42 10.79
C GLU A 279 -19.87 -23.14 10.21
N ILE A 280 -20.64 -24.18 9.94
CA ILE A 280 -21.96 -24.11 9.30
C ILE A 280 -22.98 -24.89 10.15
N ALA A 281 -24.17 -24.32 10.36
CA ALA A 281 -25.31 -25.02 10.97
C ALA A 281 -26.56 -24.87 10.09
N PRO A 282 -27.40 -25.91 9.92
CA PRO A 282 -27.06 -27.32 10.09
C PRO A 282 -26.01 -27.78 9.05
N ALA A 283 -25.54 -29.03 9.13
CA ALA A 283 -24.58 -29.55 8.18
C ALA A 283 -25.20 -29.69 6.77
N PRO A 284 -24.64 -29.04 5.73
CA PRO A 284 -25.21 -29.07 4.39
C PRO A 284 -25.05 -30.46 3.76
N GLN A 285 -25.98 -30.85 2.89
CA GLN A 285 -25.98 -32.16 2.21
C GLN A 285 -25.82 -33.40 3.14
N LEU A 286 -26.19 -33.29 4.42
CA LEU A 286 -26.19 -34.44 5.33
C LEU A 286 -27.53 -35.16 5.24
N GLU A 287 -27.50 -36.45 4.88
CA GLU A 287 -28.70 -37.28 4.77
C GLU A 287 -29.46 -37.30 6.11
N PRO A 288 -30.81 -37.12 6.09
CA PRO A 288 -31.61 -37.07 7.32
C PRO A 288 -31.45 -38.29 8.22
N GLU A 289 -31.29 -39.49 7.64
CA GLU A 289 -31.11 -40.73 8.42
C GLU A 289 -29.77 -40.77 9.15
N ILE A 290 -28.68 -40.33 8.50
CA ILE A 290 -27.36 -40.25 9.11
C ILE A 290 -27.37 -39.21 10.22
N ARG A 291 -27.96 -38.04 9.97
CA ARG A 291 -28.16 -36.99 10.97
C ARG A 291 -28.87 -37.55 12.20
N GLN A 292 -30.02 -38.20 12.02
CA GLN A 292 -30.81 -38.73 13.13
C GLN A 292 -30.02 -39.76 13.94
N LYS A 293 -29.36 -40.72 13.28
CA LYS A 293 -28.51 -41.73 13.94
C LYS A 293 -27.40 -41.07 14.76
N MET A 294 -26.73 -40.06 14.21
CA MET A 294 -25.64 -39.36 14.88
C MET A 294 -26.13 -38.58 16.10
N THR A 295 -27.26 -37.86 15.98
CA THR A 295 -27.85 -37.11 17.10
C THR A 295 -28.38 -38.05 18.19
N ASP A 296 -28.97 -39.18 17.82
CA ASP A 296 -29.43 -40.20 18.77
C ASP A 296 -28.24 -40.81 19.54
N CYS A 297 -27.15 -41.14 18.84
CA CYS A 297 -25.91 -41.60 19.47
C CYS A 297 -25.34 -40.56 20.45
N ALA A 298 -25.31 -39.27 20.07
CA ALA A 298 -24.82 -38.21 20.95
C ALA A 298 -25.68 -38.06 22.21
N VAL A 299 -27.01 -38.07 22.08
CA VAL A 299 -27.95 -38.02 23.22
C VAL A 299 -27.81 -39.27 24.09
N HIS A 300 -27.66 -40.46 23.49
CA HIS A 300 -27.49 -41.70 24.22
C HIS A 300 -26.20 -41.73 25.04
N LEU A 301 -25.08 -41.29 24.45
CA LEU A 301 -23.81 -41.13 25.16
C LEU A 301 -23.94 -40.18 26.35
N ALA A 302 -24.55 -39.02 26.14
CA ALA A 302 -24.75 -38.03 27.18
C ALA A 302 -25.64 -38.54 28.33
N LYS A 303 -26.71 -39.29 28.03
CA LYS A 303 -27.53 -39.95 29.04
C LYS A 303 -26.74 -41.01 29.81
N HIS A 304 -25.94 -41.83 29.12
CA HIS A 304 -25.11 -42.88 29.73
C HIS A 304 -24.14 -42.32 30.77
N VAL A 305 -23.52 -41.18 30.49
CA VAL A 305 -22.55 -40.55 31.40
C VAL A 305 -23.18 -39.59 32.41
N GLY A 306 -24.51 -39.41 32.37
CA GLY A 306 -25.22 -38.47 33.23
C GLY A 306 -24.84 -37.01 32.97
N TYR A 307 -24.70 -36.64 31.70
CA TYR A 307 -24.26 -35.31 31.27
C TYR A 307 -25.26 -34.22 31.68
N GLU A 308 -24.76 -33.11 32.22
CA GLU A 308 -25.53 -31.93 32.58
C GLU A 308 -24.91 -30.66 31.96
N ASN A 309 -25.72 -29.61 31.79
CA ASN A 309 -25.34 -28.36 31.13
C ASN A 309 -25.03 -28.54 29.63
N ALA A 310 -24.40 -27.55 28.99
CA ALA A 310 -24.07 -27.61 27.56
C ALA A 310 -22.83 -28.47 27.29
N GLY A 311 -22.83 -29.13 26.14
CA GLY A 311 -21.70 -29.92 25.66
C GLY A 311 -21.78 -30.20 24.17
N THR A 312 -20.69 -30.67 23.59
CA THR A 312 -20.68 -31.08 22.19
C THR A 312 -20.03 -32.43 22.03
N VAL A 313 -20.67 -33.31 21.26
CA VAL A 313 -20.10 -34.59 20.82
C VAL A 313 -19.59 -34.43 19.40
N GLU A 314 -18.31 -34.68 19.17
CA GLU A 314 -17.68 -34.53 17.85
C GLU A 314 -17.53 -35.88 17.15
N PHE A 315 -17.73 -35.89 15.83
CA PHE A 315 -17.67 -37.05 14.95
C PHE A 315 -16.85 -36.75 13.68
N LEU A 316 -16.18 -37.79 13.16
CA LEU A 316 -15.69 -37.82 11.79
C LEU A 316 -16.65 -38.64 10.94
N LEU A 317 -17.15 -38.05 9.86
CA LEU A 317 -18.05 -38.68 8.88
C LEU A 317 -17.29 -38.95 7.59
N ASP A 318 -17.25 -40.20 7.12
CA ASP A 318 -16.62 -40.58 5.86
C ASP A 318 -17.55 -40.39 4.65
N ASP A 319 -17.01 -40.59 3.44
CA ASP A 319 -17.73 -40.46 2.17
C ASP A 319 -18.80 -41.54 1.94
N LYS A 320 -18.81 -42.61 2.73
CA LYS A 320 -19.78 -43.70 2.70
C LYS A 320 -20.91 -43.51 3.71
N GLY A 321 -20.89 -42.43 4.49
CA GLY A 321 -21.90 -42.13 5.50
C GLY A 321 -21.65 -42.80 6.85
N ASN A 322 -20.49 -43.43 7.07
CA ASN A 322 -20.11 -43.93 8.40
C ASN A 322 -19.57 -42.78 9.23
N PHE A 323 -20.04 -42.66 10.47
CA PHE A 323 -19.54 -41.67 11.42
C PHE A 323 -18.86 -42.33 12.60
N TYR A 324 -17.87 -41.65 13.16
CA TYR A 324 -17.04 -42.16 14.25
C TYR A 324 -16.84 -41.09 15.31
N PHE A 325 -17.17 -41.40 16.55
CA PHE A 325 -16.91 -40.55 17.70
C PHE A 325 -15.42 -40.27 17.85
N ILE A 326 -15.08 -39.00 18.12
CA ILE A 326 -13.70 -38.58 18.39
C ILE A 326 -13.51 -38.02 19.81
N GLU A 327 -14.36 -37.10 20.26
CA GLU A 327 -14.26 -36.49 21.58
C GLU A 327 -15.57 -35.84 22.03
N VAL A 328 -15.66 -35.53 23.32
CA VAL A 328 -16.70 -34.68 23.89
C VAL A 328 -16.04 -33.41 24.42
N ASN A 329 -16.47 -32.26 23.91
CA ASN A 329 -16.12 -30.98 24.50
C ASN A 329 -17.10 -30.72 25.64
N ALA A 330 -16.65 -30.93 26.89
CA ALA A 330 -17.47 -30.86 28.10
C ALA A 330 -17.79 -29.41 28.55
N ARG A 331 -18.14 -28.55 27.59
CA ARG A 331 -18.29 -27.10 27.74
C ARG A 331 -19.03 -26.48 26.56
N LEU A 332 -19.26 -25.16 26.61
CA LEU A 332 -19.65 -24.37 25.45
C LEU A 332 -18.50 -24.30 24.41
N GLN A 333 -18.84 -24.11 23.14
CA GLN A 333 -17.88 -23.93 22.05
C GLN A 333 -18.01 -22.55 21.41
N VAL A 334 -16.99 -22.16 20.64
CA VAL A 334 -16.91 -20.83 20.00
C VAL A 334 -18.06 -20.64 18.99
N GLU A 335 -18.37 -21.71 18.28
CA GLU A 335 -19.37 -21.90 17.23
C GLU A 335 -20.78 -22.22 17.75
N HIS A 336 -21.06 -22.07 19.05
CA HIS A 336 -22.43 -22.22 19.57
C HIS A 336 -23.42 -21.25 18.91
N THR A 337 -22.94 -20.07 18.49
CA THR A 337 -23.70 -18.98 17.89
C THR A 337 -24.51 -19.40 16.67
N ILE A 338 -23.96 -20.22 15.77
CA ILE A 338 -24.67 -20.69 14.57
C ILE A 338 -25.79 -21.67 14.93
N THR A 339 -25.65 -22.43 16.02
CA THR A 339 -26.75 -23.24 16.56
C THR A 339 -27.85 -22.35 17.14
N GLU A 340 -27.50 -21.29 17.87
CA GLU A 340 -28.49 -20.33 18.38
C GLU A 340 -29.27 -19.67 17.22
N GLU A 341 -28.60 -19.25 16.15
CA GLU A 341 -29.23 -18.59 14.99
C GLU A 341 -30.23 -19.52 14.28
N VAL A 342 -29.90 -20.81 14.10
CA VAL A 342 -30.82 -21.73 13.39
C VAL A 342 -31.91 -22.30 14.30
N THR A 343 -31.73 -22.32 15.62
CA THR A 343 -32.73 -22.89 16.54
C THR A 343 -33.57 -21.85 17.28
N GLY A 344 -33.09 -20.60 17.38
CA GLY A 344 -33.67 -19.55 18.20
C GLY A 344 -33.48 -19.75 19.72
N ILE A 345 -32.61 -20.69 20.13
CA ILE A 345 -32.39 -21.04 21.54
C ILE A 345 -31.11 -20.38 22.03
N ASP A 346 -31.22 -19.56 23.08
CA ASP A 346 -30.05 -18.98 23.76
C ASP A 346 -29.40 -20.04 24.66
N LEU A 347 -28.25 -20.54 24.24
CA LEU A 347 -27.51 -21.58 24.94
C LEU A 347 -26.98 -21.09 26.28
N VAL A 348 -26.44 -19.88 26.35
CA VAL A 348 -25.79 -19.37 27.56
C VAL A 348 -26.81 -19.07 28.67
N GLN A 349 -27.97 -18.49 28.33
CA GLN A 349 -29.07 -18.36 29.28
C GLN A 349 -29.55 -19.74 29.74
N SER A 350 -29.68 -20.70 28.82
CA SER A 350 -30.07 -22.08 29.17
C SER A 350 -29.06 -22.75 30.11
N GLN A 351 -27.76 -22.56 29.91
CA GLN A 351 -26.72 -23.04 30.82
C GLN A 351 -26.88 -22.48 32.23
N ILE A 352 -27.20 -21.19 32.36
CA ILE A 352 -27.44 -20.55 33.67
C ILE A 352 -28.71 -21.11 34.32
N ARG A 353 -29.82 -21.22 33.58
CA ARG A 353 -31.09 -21.79 34.11
C ARG A 353 -30.95 -23.23 34.59
N VAL A 354 -30.21 -24.06 33.85
CA VAL A 354 -29.88 -25.43 34.27
C VAL A 354 -29.04 -25.42 35.56
N ALA A 355 -28.08 -24.48 35.68
CA ALA A 355 -27.30 -24.33 36.90
C ALA A 355 -28.11 -23.82 38.11
N GLU A 356 -29.22 -23.09 37.87
CA GLU A 356 -30.23 -22.75 38.89
C GLU A 356 -31.04 -23.97 39.34
N GLY A 357 -31.01 -25.08 38.60
CA GLY A 357 -31.77 -26.30 38.89
C GLY A 357 -33.08 -26.43 38.10
N MET A 358 -33.34 -25.58 37.10
CA MET A 358 -34.49 -25.76 36.21
C MET A 358 -34.27 -26.94 35.27
N THR A 359 -35.32 -27.70 35.01
CA THR A 359 -35.31 -28.81 34.05
C THR A 359 -35.56 -28.32 32.61
N LEU A 360 -35.10 -29.07 31.61
CA LEU A 360 -35.27 -28.72 30.19
C LEU A 360 -36.76 -28.54 29.82
N PRO A 361 -37.69 -29.41 30.27
CA PRO A 361 -39.11 -29.19 30.01
C PRO A 361 -39.68 -27.90 30.64
N GLU A 362 -39.20 -27.50 31.83
CA GLU A 362 -39.65 -26.26 32.50
C GLU A 362 -39.23 -25.00 31.75
N ILE A 363 -38.05 -25.00 31.13
CA ILE A 363 -37.58 -23.92 30.24
C ILE A 363 -38.05 -24.10 28.78
N GLY A 364 -38.96 -25.05 28.52
CA GLY A 364 -39.62 -25.23 27.23
C GLY A 364 -38.82 -26.02 26.18
N LEU A 365 -37.72 -26.65 26.57
CA LEU A 365 -36.81 -27.39 25.70
C LEU A 365 -37.10 -28.90 25.73
N THR A 366 -37.97 -29.35 24.82
CA THR A 366 -38.20 -30.78 24.53
C THR A 366 -37.84 -31.08 23.08
N GLN A 367 -37.34 -32.29 22.80
CA GLN A 367 -36.77 -32.62 21.48
C GLN A 367 -37.74 -32.40 20.31
N ASP A 368 -39.04 -32.62 20.53
CA ASP A 368 -40.12 -32.42 19.54
C ASP A 368 -40.36 -30.95 19.16
N LYS A 369 -39.93 -30.00 20.01
CA LYS A 369 -40.11 -28.56 19.79
C LYS A 369 -38.89 -27.89 19.17
N ILE A 370 -37.72 -28.53 19.21
CA ILE A 370 -36.48 -27.99 18.67
C ILE A 370 -36.46 -28.21 17.16
N ARG A 371 -36.35 -27.13 16.38
CA ARG A 371 -36.27 -27.18 14.91
C ARG A 371 -35.16 -26.25 14.42
N ALA A 372 -34.35 -26.73 13.48
CA ALA A 372 -33.43 -25.88 12.75
C ALA A 372 -34.16 -25.16 11.59
N GLN A 373 -33.96 -23.86 11.45
CA GLN A 373 -34.52 -23.03 10.38
C GLN A 373 -33.39 -22.32 9.61
N GLY A 374 -33.36 -22.55 8.30
CA GLY A 374 -32.35 -21.96 7.43
C GLY A 374 -30.95 -22.50 7.68
N PHE A 375 -29.95 -21.70 7.30
CA PHE A 375 -28.54 -21.96 7.50
C PHE A 375 -27.87 -20.76 8.15
N ALA A 376 -26.92 -21.05 9.04
CA ALA A 376 -26.03 -20.06 9.61
C ALA A 376 -24.57 -20.43 9.37
N ILE A 377 -23.74 -19.41 9.13
CA ILE A 377 -22.29 -19.56 8.92
C ILE A 377 -21.57 -18.65 9.91
N GLN A 378 -20.55 -19.16 10.59
CA GLN A 378 -19.64 -18.38 11.42
C GLN A 378 -18.28 -18.24 10.71
N CYS A 379 -17.75 -17.02 10.71
CA CYS A 379 -16.37 -16.73 10.37
C CYS A 379 -15.70 -15.97 11.52
N ARG A 380 -14.47 -16.36 11.84
CA ARG A 380 -13.65 -15.66 12.83
C ARG A 380 -12.72 -14.69 12.12
N VAL A 381 -12.94 -13.40 12.32
CA VAL A 381 -12.04 -12.36 11.84
C VAL A 381 -10.90 -12.23 12.84
N THR A 382 -9.68 -12.55 12.42
CA THR A 382 -8.46 -12.54 13.25
C THR A 382 -7.45 -11.53 12.71
N THR A 383 -6.40 -11.24 13.49
CA THR A 383 -5.25 -10.45 13.04
C THR A 383 -4.20 -11.24 12.25
N GLU A 384 -4.45 -12.51 11.95
CA GLU A 384 -3.51 -13.34 11.19
C GLU A 384 -3.39 -12.83 9.76
N ASP A 385 -2.15 -12.63 9.28
CA ASP A 385 -1.88 -12.22 7.90
C ASP A 385 -1.73 -13.45 6.99
N PRO A 386 -2.71 -13.74 6.12
CA PRO A 386 -2.64 -14.91 5.25
C PRO A 386 -1.48 -14.85 4.26
N ALA A 387 -1.02 -13.66 3.88
CA ALA A 387 0.11 -13.47 2.97
C ALA A 387 1.46 -13.74 3.67
N ASN A 388 1.47 -13.74 5.01
CA ASN A 388 2.63 -14.03 5.84
C ASN A 388 2.39 -15.28 6.72
N ASN A 389 1.91 -16.36 6.09
CA ASN A 389 1.68 -17.67 6.72
C ASN A 389 0.81 -17.64 7.99
N PHE A 390 -0.16 -16.72 8.04
CA PHE A 390 -1.11 -16.52 9.15
C PHE A 390 -0.44 -16.07 10.45
N GLN A 391 0.70 -15.38 10.38
CA GLN A 391 1.30 -14.78 11.56
C GLN A 391 0.38 -13.67 12.12
N PRO A 392 0.07 -13.66 13.44
CA PRO A 392 -0.76 -12.62 14.04
C PRO A 392 -0.10 -11.24 13.98
N SER A 393 -0.82 -10.28 13.41
CA SER A 393 -0.48 -8.86 13.45
C SER A 393 -0.86 -8.27 14.81
N THR A 394 -0.01 -7.38 15.33
CA THR A 394 -0.24 -6.63 16.57
C THR A 394 -0.18 -5.14 16.31
N GLY A 395 -0.64 -4.34 17.27
CA GLY A 395 -0.64 -2.88 17.17
C GLY A 395 -2.00 -2.26 17.40
N ARG A 396 -2.10 -0.95 17.15
CA ARG A 396 -3.33 -0.19 17.36
C ARG A 396 -4.27 -0.34 16.17
N ILE A 397 -5.55 -0.49 16.43
CA ILE A 397 -6.59 -0.45 15.41
C ILE A 397 -6.93 1.01 15.12
N GLU A 398 -6.50 1.51 13.97
CA GLU A 398 -6.74 2.89 13.53
C GLU A 398 -8.19 3.11 13.08
N VAL A 399 -8.77 2.08 12.46
CA VAL A 399 -10.14 2.11 11.93
C VAL A 399 -10.78 0.79 12.25
N PHE A 400 -11.99 0.85 12.80
CA PHE A 400 -12.86 -0.29 12.92
C PHE A 400 -14.27 0.10 12.49
N ARG A 401 -14.72 -0.47 11.36
CA ARG A 401 -16.11 -0.44 10.94
C ARG A 401 -16.56 -1.88 10.72
N SER A 402 -17.63 -2.27 11.40
CA SER A 402 -18.30 -3.56 11.26
C SER A 402 -19.12 -3.62 9.96
N GLY A 403 -19.26 -4.82 9.40
CA GLY A 403 -20.33 -5.12 8.43
C GLY A 403 -21.57 -5.58 9.18
N GLU A 404 -22.70 -4.89 8.99
CA GLU A 404 -23.92 -5.05 9.80
C GLU A 404 -25.16 -5.27 8.92
N GLY A 405 -26.36 -5.40 9.49
CA GLY A 405 -27.63 -5.49 8.75
C GLY A 405 -28.35 -6.83 8.87
N MET A 406 -29.44 -7.01 8.12
CA MET A 406 -30.37 -8.13 8.31
C MET A 406 -29.71 -9.51 8.17
N GLY A 407 -29.82 -10.33 9.23
CA GLY A 407 -29.23 -11.67 9.31
C GLY A 407 -27.71 -11.67 9.47
N ILE A 408 -27.14 -10.62 10.06
CA ILE A 408 -25.76 -10.59 10.55
C ILE A 408 -25.76 -10.39 12.07
N ARG A 409 -25.07 -11.29 12.77
CA ARG A 409 -24.78 -11.20 14.20
C ARG A 409 -23.27 -11.00 14.40
N LEU A 410 -22.91 -10.18 15.39
CA LEU A 410 -21.52 -9.86 15.73
C LEU A 410 -21.24 -10.10 17.23
N ASP A 411 -20.26 -10.94 17.50
CA ASP A 411 -19.74 -11.20 18.85
C ASP A 411 -18.26 -10.75 18.86
N SER A 412 -18.04 -9.51 19.30
CA SER A 412 -16.70 -8.88 19.32
C SER A 412 -15.98 -9.15 20.63
N ALA A 413 -14.66 -9.41 20.56
CA ALA A 413 -13.83 -9.58 21.74
C ALA A 413 -13.53 -8.25 22.42
N SER A 414 -12.89 -7.31 21.70
CA SER A 414 -12.51 -5.97 22.19
C SER A 414 -12.06 -5.08 21.03
N THR A 415 -12.81 -5.11 19.93
CA THR A 415 -12.39 -4.45 18.68
C THR A 415 -13.13 -3.14 18.50
N TYR A 416 -12.41 -2.04 18.62
CA TYR A 416 -12.90 -0.69 18.45
C TYR A 416 -11.76 0.20 17.92
N ALA A 417 -12.11 1.36 17.34
CA ALA A 417 -11.11 2.32 16.92
C ALA A 417 -10.30 2.81 18.15
N GLY A 418 -8.99 2.64 18.09
CA GLY A 418 -8.06 2.94 19.18
C GLY A 418 -7.64 1.73 20.02
N ALA A 419 -8.29 0.57 19.89
CA ALA A 419 -7.92 -0.64 20.63
C ALA A 419 -6.50 -1.09 20.30
N VAL A 420 -5.75 -1.58 21.29
CA VAL A 420 -4.38 -2.10 21.11
C VAL A 420 -4.41 -3.63 21.17
N ILE A 421 -4.06 -4.27 20.07
CA ILE A 421 -3.94 -5.72 19.96
C ILE A 421 -2.55 -6.14 20.44
N SER A 422 -2.52 -6.89 21.53
CA SER A 422 -1.29 -7.37 22.17
C SER A 422 -0.84 -8.72 21.60
N PRO A 423 0.44 -9.08 21.71
CA PRO A 423 0.95 -10.39 21.29
C PRO A 423 0.67 -11.52 22.29
N TYR A 424 -0.02 -11.27 23.40
CA TYR A 424 -0.08 -12.19 24.55
C TYR A 424 -1.19 -13.24 24.47
N TYR A 425 -2.21 -13.01 23.65
CA TYR A 425 -3.44 -13.78 23.60
C TYR A 425 -3.76 -14.22 22.17
N ASP A 426 -4.94 -14.83 21.99
CA ASP A 426 -5.46 -15.19 20.68
C ASP A 426 -5.68 -13.95 19.79
N SER A 427 -5.62 -14.18 18.48
CA SER A 427 -5.69 -13.14 17.44
C SER A 427 -7.13 -12.72 17.09
N LEU A 428 -8.14 -13.19 17.82
CA LEU A 428 -9.54 -12.95 17.51
C LEU A 428 -9.93 -11.47 17.69
N LEU A 429 -10.54 -10.90 16.66
CA LEU A 429 -11.15 -9.58 16.72
C LEU A 429 -12.67 -9.71 16.95
N VAL A 430 -13.34 -10.36 16.00
CA VAL A 430 -14.80 -10.47 16.01
C VAL A 430 -15.22 -11.77 15.33
N LYS A 431 -16.23 -12.42 15.91
CA LYS A 431 -16.98 -13.48 15.24
C LYS A 431 -18.11 -12.83 14.44
N VAL A 432 -18.15 -13.14 13.16
CA VAL A 432 -19.21 -12.70 12.26
C VAL A 432 -20.07 -13.92 11.98
N ILE A 433 -21.37 -13.80 12.22
CA ILE A 433 -22.33 -14.86 11.99
C ILE A 433 -23.35 -14.35 10.99
N SER A 434 -23.63 -15.15 9.98
CA SER A 434 -24.68 -14.87 8.99
C SER A 434 -25.78 -15.90 9.12
N HIS A 435 -27.03 -15.50 8.86
CA HIS A 435 -28.19 -16.40 8.80
C HIS A 435 -29.10 -16.06 7.62
N ALA A 436 -29.54 -17.10 6.91
CA ALA A 436 -30.49 -17.01 5.80
C ALA A 436 -31.26 -18.32 5.58
N GLN A 437 -32.19 -18.35 4.62
CA GLN A 437 -33.00 -19.54 4.33
C GLN A 437 -32.21 -20.70 3.71
N ASP A 438 -31.14 -20.40 2.96
CA ASP A 438 -30.26 -21.38 2.32
C ASP A 438 -28.78 -20.99 2.49
N LEU A 439 -27.88 -21.95 2.24
CA LEU A 439 -26.45 -21.78 2.42
C LEU A 439 -25.86 -20.68 1.53
N SER A 440 -26.29 -20.59 0.27
CA SER A 440 -25.79 -19.61 -0.69
C SER A 440 -26.18 -18.19 -0.26
N ALA A 441 -27.41 -17.99 0.19
CA ALA A 441 -27.88 -16.72 0.71
C ALA A 441 -27.15 -16.32 2.01
N SER A 442 -26.87 -17.28 2.90
CA SER A 442 -26.08 -17.03 4.11
C SER A 442 -24.65 -16.64 3.76
N ALA A 443 -24.02 -17.37 2.83
CA ALA A 443 -22.68 -17.07 2.32
C ALA A 443 -22.61 -15.70 1.64
N ALA A 444 -23.62 -15.32 0.85
CA ALA A 444 -23.72 -14.00 0.23
C ALA A 444 -23.82 -12.88 1.28
N LYS A 445 -24.61 -13.07 2.35
CA LYS A 445 -24.68 -12.13 3.48
C LYS A 445 -23.33 -12.02 4.21
N MET A 446 -22.67 -13.15 4.49
CA MET A 446 -21.35 -13.18 5.10
C MET A 446 -20.31 -12.45 4.23
N ASN A 447 -20.27 -12.75 2.94
CA ASN A 447 -19.38 -12.12 1.97
C ASN A 447 -19.59 -10.60 1.97
N ARG A 448 -20.84 -10.15 1.89
CA ARG A 448 -21.22 -8.73 1.96
C ARG A 448 -20.75 -8.08 3.27
N ALA A 449 -21.00 -8.69 4.42
CA ALA A 449 -20.56 -8.17 5.72
C ALA A 449 -19.04 -8.06 5.80
N LEU A 450 -18.29 -9.11 5.42
CA LEU A 450 -16.83 -9.10 5.39
C LEU A 450 -16.26 -8.05 4.41
N ARG A 451 -16.93 -7.79 3.28
CA ARG A 451 -16.56 -6.70 2.35
C ARG A 451 -16.89 -5.31 2.86
N GLU A 452 -17.84 -5.16 3.79
CA GLU A 452 -18.14 -3.90 4.46
C GLU A 452 -17.16 -3.59 5.59
N PHE A 453 -16.60 -4.63 6.23
CA PHE A 453 -15.60 -4.45 7.29
C PHE A 453 -14.45 -3.56 6.84
N ARG A 454 -14.13 -2.55 7.66
CA ARG A 454 -12.93 -1.71 7.48
C ARG A 454 -12.12 -1.79 8.75
N ILE A 455 -11.09 -2.62 8.71
CA ILE A 455 -10.09 -2.76 9.77
C ILE A 455 -8.76 -2.22 9.23
N ARG A 456 -8.15 -1.28 9.96
CA ARG A 456 -6.86 -0.65 9.64
C ARG A 456 -6.00 -0.57 10.89
N GLY A 457 -4.68 -0.43 10.70
CA GLY A 457 -3.67 -0.52 11.75
C GLY A 457 -3.11 -1.94 11.95
N VAL A 458 -3.94 -2.97 11.80
CA VAL A 458 -3.52 -4.38 11.81
C VAL A 458 -3.96 -5.12 10.55
N LYS A 459 -3.23 -6.18 10.19
CA LYS A 459 -3.64 -7.11 9.12
C LYS A 459 -4.78 -8.01 9.60
N THR A 460 -5.51 -8.61 8.66
CA THR A 460 -6.64 -9.49 8.97
C THR A 460 -6.75 -10.65 8.00
N ASN A 461 -7.35 -11.75 8.44
CA ASN A 461 -7.64 -12.91 7.61
C ASN A 461 -8.84 -12.76 6.65
N ILE A 462 -9.51 -11.60 6.61
CA ILE A 462 -10.69 -11.34 5.75
C ILE A 462 -10.48 -11.73 4.28
N PRO A 463 -9.37 -11.40 3.60
CA PRO A 463 -9.19 -11.77 2.20
C PRO A 463 -9.25 -13.29 1.96
N PHE A 464 -8.72 -14.07 2.91
CA PHE A 464 -8.79 -15.53 2.87
C PHE A 464 -10.22 -16.04 3.08
N LEU A 465 -10.94 -15.47 4.05
CA LEU A 465 -12.35 -15.83 4.29
C LEU A 465 -13.24 -15.53 3.07
N LEU A 466 -13.02 -14.41 2.39
CA LEU A 466 -13.74 -14.07 1.15
C LEU A 466 -13.49 -15.12 0.05
N ASN A 467 -12.23 -15.54 -0.13
CA ASN A 467 -11.88 -16.58 -1.10
C ASN A 467 -12.57 -17.93 -0.77
N VAL A 468 -12.69 -18.29 0.51
CA VAL A 468 -13.42 -19.49 0.96
C VAL A 468 -14.90 -19.40 0.59
N LEU A 469 -15.54 -18.27 0.88
CA LEU A 469 -16.98 -18.05 0.64
C LEU A 469 -17.35 -17.94 -0.84
N GLU A 470 -16.38 -17.65 -1.71
CA GLU A 470 -16.55 -17.57 -3.18
C GLU A 470 -16.26 -18.89 -3.89
N ASN A 471 -15.71 -19.87 -3.17
CA ASN A 471 -15.39 -21.17 -3.73
C ASN A 471 -16.68 -22.00 -3.97
N GLN A 472 -16.80 -22.58 -5.17
CA GLN A 472 -17.97 -23.35 -5.57
C GLN A 472 -18.18 -24.63 -4.73
N LYS A 473 -17.13 -25.30 -4.25
CA LYS A 473 -17.27 -26.46 -3.35
C LYS A 473 -17.89 -26.05 -2.02
N PHE A 474 -17.49 -24.90 -1.46
CA PHE A 474 -18.07 -24.36 -0.23
C PHE A 474 -19.56 -24.02 -0.42
N LEU A 475 -19.91 -23.27 -1.48
CA LEU A 475 -21.29 -22.86 -1.75
C LEU A 475 -22.24 -24.04 -1.98
N ASN A 476 -21.72 -25.15 -2.53
CA ASN A 476 -22.49 -26.37 -2.71
C ASN A 476 -22.52 -27.26 -1.46
N GLY A 477 -21.77 -26.94 -0.39
CA GLY A 477 -21.69 -27.76 0.81
C GLY A 477 -20.90 -29.06 0.64
N ALA A 478 -20.05 -29.15 -0.39
CA ALA A 478 -19.20 -30.29 -0.69
C ALA A 478 -17.77 -30.06 -0.14
N VAL A 479 -17.67 -29.94 1.18
CA VAL A 479 -16.42 -29.68 1.90
C VAL A 479 -16.05 -30.84 2.82
N ASP A 480 -14.75 -31.04 3.01
CA ASP A 480 -14.14 -31.99 3.95
C ASP A 480 -12.91 -31.32 4.61
N THR A 481 -12.24 -32.02 5.53
CA THR A 481 -11.06 -31.47 6.24
C THR A 481 -9.85 -31.17 5.35
N TYR A 482 -9.84 -31.59 4.09
CA TYR A 482 -8.79 -31.31 3.09
C TYR A 482 -9.11 -30.09 2.24
N PHE A 483 -10.31 -29.51 2.34
CA PHE A 483 -10.76 -28.42 1.49
C PHE A 483 -9.77 -27.25 1.40
N ILE A 484 -9.21 -26.76 2.50
CA ILE A 484 -8.25 -25.63 2.41
C ILE A 484 -6.92 -26.06 1.77
N ASP A 485 -6.42 -27.24 2.13
CA ASP A 485 -5.11 -27.73 1.69
C ASP A 485 -5.08 -28.08 0.19
N GLU A 486 -6.22 -28.50 -0.39
CA GLU A 486 -6.33 -28.85 -1.82
C GLU A 486 -6.68 -27.68 -2.74
N HIS A 487 -6.89 -26.46 -2.20
CA HIS A 487 -7.31 -25.29 -2.99
C HIS A 487 -6.30 -24.14 -2.84
N PRO A 488 -5.11 -24.22 -3.48
CA PRO A 488 -4.06 -23.19 -3.37
C PRO A 488 -4.52 -21.80 -3.85
N GLN A 489 -5.53 -21.73 -4.72
CA GLN A 489 -6.14 -20.47 -5.14
C GLN A 489 -6.73 -19.65 -3.99
N LEU A 490 -7.06 -20.27 -2.85
CA LEU A 490 -7.54 -19.57 -1.66
C LEU A 490 -6.48 -18.61 -1.08
N PHE A 491 -5.21 -18.83 -1.41
CA PHE A 491 -4.08 -18.02 -0.96
C PHE A 491 -3.63 -16.94 -1.97
N MET A 492 -4.39 -16.77 -3.08
CA MET A 492 -4.15 -15.68 -4.02
C MET A 492 -4.94 -14.45 -3.60
N PHE A 493 -4.26 -13.45 -3.04
CA PHE A 493 -4.89 -12.25 -2.50
C PHE A 493 -4.70 -11.04 -3.41
N LYS A 494 -5.76 -10.24 -3.59
CA LYS A 494 -5.66 -8.93 -4.23
C LYS A 494 -5.21 -7.89 -3.21
N PRO A 495 -4.07 -7.18 -3.41
CA PRO A 495 -3.63 -6.15 -2.49
C PRO A 495 -4.64 -5.00 -2.40
N SER A 496 -4.95 -4.55 -1.18
CA SER A 496 -5.76 -3.34 -0.97
C SER A 496 -4.91 -2.09 -1.23
N GLN A 497 -5.40 -1.19 -2.10
CA GLN A 497 -4.69 0.05 -2.42
C GLN A 497 -4.57 1.05 -1.24
N ASN A 498 -5.52 1.03 -0.30
CA ASN A 498 -5.56 1.86 0.92
C ASN A 498 -5.33 3.38 0.69
N ARG A 499 -5.76 3.93 -0.45
CA ARG A 499 -5.41 5.29 -0.91
C ARG A 499 -5.68 6.40 0.09
N ALA A 500 -6.84 6.40 0.75
CA ALA A 500 -7.18 7.45 1.71
C ALA A 500 -6.23 7.50 2.91
N GLN A 501 -5.89 6.34 3.49
CA GLN A 501 -4.94 6.28 4.60
C GLN A 501 -3.54 6.71 4.17
N LYS A 502 -3.12 6.35 2.94
CA LYS A 502 -1.83 6.77 2.40
C LYS A 502 -1.75 8.31 2.21
N ILE A 503 -2.84 8.92 1.74
CA ILE A 503 -2.96 10.39 1.65
C ILE A 503 -2.90 11.03 3.05
N LEU A 504 -3.62 10.50 4.05
CA LEU A 504 -3.52 11.00 5.43
C LEU A 504 -2.09 10.91 5.98
N ASN A 505 -1.36 9.83 5.67
CA ASN A 505 0.05 9.70 6.04
C ASN A 505 0.93 10.76 5.38
N TYR A 506 0.65 11.13 4.13
CA TYR A 506 1.38 12.22 3.45
C TYR A 506 1.10 13.57 4.11
N LEU A 507 -0.17 13.89 4.33
CA LEU A 507 -0.57 15.14 4.98
C LEU A 507 0.00 15.23 6.40
N GLY A 508 -0.06 14.13 7.16
CA GLY A 508 0.56 14.03 8.47
C GLY A 508 2.08 14.20 8.43
N TYR A 509 2.75 13.61 7.44
CA TYR A 509 4.19 13.80 7.22
C TYR A 509 4.53 15.28 7.00
N VAL A 510 3.82 15.96 6.11
CA VAL A 510 4.09 17.37 5.82
C VAL A 510 3.81 18.28 7.03
N LEU A 511 2.77 17.98 7.81
CA LEU A 511 2.45 18.71 9.04
C LEU A 511 3.54 18.56 10.13
N VAL A 512 4.14 17.38 10.25
CA VAL A 512 5.12 17.09 11.32
C VAL A 512 6.54 17.44 10.90
N ASN A 513 6.93 17.08 9.67
CA ASN A 513 8.32 17.17 9.19
C ASN A 513 8.55 18.34 8.21
N GLY A 514 7.49 19.03 7.80
CA GLY A 514 7.55 20.08 6.78
C GLY A 514 7.49 19.55 5.34
N PRO A 515 7.70 20.42 4.35
CA PRO A 515 7.59 20.09 2.93
C PRO A 515 8.43 18.87 2.52
N ALA A 516 7.78 17.86 1.93
CA ALA A 516 8.49 16.71 1.34
C ALA A 516 9.34 17.12 0.12
N THR A 517 8.90 18.15 -0.61
CA THR A 517 9.66 18.78 -1.69
C THR A 517 10.50 19.93 -1.12
N PRO A 518 11.83 19.93 -1.31
CA PRO A 518 12.68 21.03 -0.85
C PRO A 518 12.28 22.36 -1.50
N LEU A 519 11.99 23.36 -0.68
CA LEU A 519 11.64 24.72 -1.11
C LEU A 519 12.90 25.54 -1.39
N ALA A 520 12.93 26.31 -2.48
CA ALA A 520 14.11 27.04 -2.93
C ALA A 520 14.16 28.49 -2.43
N THR A 521 13.00 29.08 -2.12
CA THR A 521 12.85 30.46 -1.65
C THR A 521 11.99 30.49 -0.38
N SER A 522 11.99 31.63 0.32
CA SER A 522 11.12 31.87 1.49
C SER A 522 9.72 32.37 1.13
N ILE A 523 9.40 32.53 -0.16
CA ILE A 523 8.08 32.98 -0.60
C ILE A 523 7.11 31.79 -0.45
N PRO A 524 6.05 31.90 0.38
CA PRO A 524 5.12 30.79 0.56
C PRO A 524 4.21 30.60 -0.67
N PRO A 525 3.61 29.41 -0.86
CA PRO A 525 2.49 29.25 -1.78
C PRO A 525 1.34 30.19 -1.40
N ALA A 526 0.78 30.92 -2.37
CA ALA A 526 -0.35 31.79 -2.11
C ALA A 526 -1.62 31.01 -1.72
N ASP A 527 -2.50 31.65 -0.94
CA ASP A 527 -3.81 31.09 -0.60
C ASP A 527 -4.85 31.48 -1.66
N VAL A 528 -4.78 30.82 -2.81
CA VAL A 528 -5.66 31.09 -3.96
C VAL A 528 -6.15 29.79 -4.59
N LYS A 529 -7.37 29.80 -5.10
CA LYS A 529 -7.88 28.77 -6.01
C LYS A 529 -7.93 29.38 -7.41
N PRO A 530 -7.01 29.02 -8.33
CA PRO A 530 -6.96 29.63 -9.65
C PRO A 530 -8.29 29.49 -10.39
N TYR A 531 -8.81 30.60 -10.90
CA TYR A 531 -10.04 30.59 -11.69
C TYR A 531 -9.80 29.94 -13.05
N VAL A 532 -10.44 28.80 -13.29
CA VAL A 532 -10.42 28.13 -14.59
C VAL A 532 -11.46 28.77 -15.51
N PRO A 533 -11.06 29.37 -16.64
CA PRO A 533 -12.01 30.01 -17.55
C PRO A 533 -12.98 28.99 -18.15
N PRO A 534 -14.27 29.33 -18.26
CA PRO A 534 -15.28 28.42 -18.74
C PRO A 534 -15.10 28.16 -20.24
N VAL A 535 -15.36 26.93 -20.64
CA VAL A 535 -15.52 26.52 -22.03
C VAL A 535 -17.00 26.20 -22.28
N PRO A 536 -17.50 26.26 -23.54
CA PRO A 536 -18.86 25.83 -23.90
C PRO A 536 -19.03 24.33 -23.69
N LEU A 537 -19.07 23.92 -22.43
CA LEU A 537 -19.25 22.57 -21.97
C LEU A 537 -20.47 22.63 -21.06
N GLY A 538 -21.60 22.10 -21.52
CA GLY A 538 -22.73 21.85 -20.61
C GLY A 538 -22.23 21.00 -19.43
N ASN A 539 -22.45 21.45 -18.19
CA ASN A 539 -22.23 20.73 -16.91
C ASN A 539 -21.04 19.74 -16.81
N TYR A 540 -19.89 20.03 -17.44
CA TYR A 540 -18.79 19.05 -17.61
C TYR A 540 -17.63 19.21 -16.62
N ALA A 541 -17.44 20.38 -16.01
CA ALA A 541 -16.25 20.70 -15.21
C ALA A 541 -16.12 19.91 -13.88
N MET A 542 -17.12 19.10 -13.50
CA MET A 542 -17.09 18.34 -12.24
C MET A 542 -16.79 16.84 -12.36
N SER A 543 -16.71 16.25 -13.57
CA SER A 543 -16.46 14.81 -13.69
C SER A 543 -15.85 14.39 -15.03
N LEU A 544 -14.53 14.50 -15.18
CA LEU A 544 -13.80 13.83 -16.25
C LEU A 544 -13.38 12.43 -15.77
N ASP A 545 -13.96 11.42 -16.40
CA ASP A 545 -13.64 10.00 -16.24
C ASP A 545 -13.12 9.51 -17.58
N LEU A 546 -11.82 9.25 -17.59
CA LEU A 546 -11.03 8.88 -18.75
C LEU A 546 -10.71 7.38 -18.73
N SER A 547 -11.47 6.58 -17.98
CA SER A 547 -11.29 5.14 -17.93
C SER A 547 -11.64 4.49 -19.27
N PRO A 548 -10.93 3.42 -19.69
CA PRO A 548 -11.27 2.65 -20.88
C PRO A 548 -12.73 2.17 -20.88
N GLU A 549 -13.31 1.89 -19.71
CA GLU A 549 -14.70 1.51 -19.55
C GLU A 549 -15.69 2.66 -19.85
N ALA A 550 -15.31 3.91 -19.59
CA ALA A 550 -16.13 5.08 -19.91
C ALA A 550 -16.16 5.36 -21.42
N ILE A 551 -15.02 5.19 -22.09
CA ILE A 551 -14.89 5.27 -23.56
C ILE A 551 -15.73 4.16 -24.20
N LYS A 552 -15.63 2.92 -23.69
CA LYS A 552 -16.41 1.78 -24.17
C LYS A 552 -17.91 1.95 -23.94
N ARG A 553 -18.32 2.61 -22.85
CA ARG A 553 -19.73 2.96 -22.60
C ARG A 553 -20.25 3.98 -23.61
N GLN A 554 -19.46 4.99 -23.97
CA GLN A 554 -19.82 5.94 -25.02
C GLN A 554 -20.02 5.26 -26.37
N GLU A 555 -19.15 4.29 -26.71
CA GLU A 555 -19.29 3.48 -27.92
C GLU A 555 -20.54 2.59 -27.91
N LEU A 556 -20.96 2.12 -26.73
CA LEU A 556 -22.12 1.24 -26.56
C LEU A 556 -23.46 1.98 -26.48
N THR A 557 -23.51 3.21 -25.93
CA THR A 557 -24.78 3.92 -25.67
C THR A 557 -25.07 5.07 -26.62
N GLY A 558 -24.09 5.60 -27.35
CA GLY A 558 -24.28 6.68 -28.33
C GLY A 558 -24.64 8.06 -27.76
N GLU A 559 -24.73 8.23 -26.44
CA GLU A 559 -24.97 9.52 -25.80
C GLU A 559 -23.68 10.33 -25.70
N ASN A 560 -23.41 11.14 -26.74
CA ASN A 560 -22.33 12.13 -26.72
C ASN A 560 -22.92 13.54 -26.48
N THR A 561 -22.91 14.01 -25.23
CA THR A 561 -23.29 15.39 -24.88
C THR A 561 -22.08 16.34 -24.80
N ALA A 562 -20.87 15.88 -25.12
CA ALA A 562 -19.67 16.71 -25.08
C ALA A 562 -19.48 17.46 -26.41
N VAL A 563 -19.37 18.80 -26.34
CA VAL A 563 -18.84 19.57 -27.47
C VAL A 563 -17.39 19.15 -27.65
N GLN A 564 -17.09 18.46 -28.74
CA GLN A 564 -15.71 18.08 -29.08
C GLN A 564 -14.92 19.36 -29.41
N PRO A 565 -13.63 19.45 -29.00
CA PRO A 565 -12.82 20.60 -29.36
C PRO A 565 -12.66 20.69 -30.89
N PRO A 566 -12.44 21.89 -31.45
CA PRO A 566 -12.30 22.06 -32.89
C PRO A 566 -11.14 21.23 -33.45
N ARG A 567 -11.27 20.82 -34.72
CA ARG A 567 -10.20 20.11 -35.44
C ARG A 567 -8.92 20.95 -35.43
N GLY A 568 -7.79 20.33 -35.07
CA GLY A 568 -6.48 20.95 -35.08
C GLY A 568 -5.45 20.16 -35.89
N TYR A 569 -4.18 20.50 -35.71
CA TYR A 569 -3.07 19.87 -36.44
C TYR A 569 -2.86 18.38 -36.08
N LYS A 570 -3.34 17.92 -34.91
CA LYS A 570 -3.23 16.50 -34.53
C LYS A 570 -4.02 15.60 -35.47
N GLN A 571 -5.20 16.04 -35.92
CA GLN A 571 -5.99 15.26 -36.88
C GLN A 571 -5.28 15.14 -38.24
N ILE A 572 -4.59 16.19 -38.69
CA ILE A 572 -3.79 16.14 -39.92
C ILE A 572 -2.67 15.09 -39.79
N LEU A 573 -1.99 15.08 -38.65
CA LEU A 573 -0.95 14.08 -38.35
C LEU A 573 -1.51 12.66 -38.28
N GLN A 574 -2.68 12.46 -37.64
CA GLN A 574 -3.31 11.14 -37.54
C GLN A 574 -3.76 10.59 -38.89
N GLU A 575 -4.29 11.44 -39.77
CA GLU A 575 -4.83 11.03 -41.07
C GLU A 575 -3.76 10.82 -42.12
N GLY A 576 -2.70 11.64 -42.11
CA GLY A 576 -1.71 11.68 -43.19
C GLY A 576 -0.26 11.39 -42.78
N GLY A 577 0.01 11.16 -41.50
CA GLY A 577 1.35 10.91 -40.98
C GLY A 577 2.25 12.16 -40.91
N PRO A 578 3.50 11.98 -40.46
CA PRO A 578 4.46 13.08 -40.25
C PRO A 578 4.72 13.96 -41.47
N GLU A 579 4.77 13.40 -42.68
CA GLU A 579 5.02 14.14 -43.91
C GLU A 579 3.83 15.02 -44.30
N ALA A 580 2.61 14.54 -44.10
CA ALA A 580 1.42 15.35 -44.34
C ALA A 580 1.32 16.51 -43.34
N PHE A 581 1.69 16.26 -42.08
CA PHE A 581 1.80 17.29 -41.06
C PHE A 581 2.83 18.36 -41.45
N ALA A 582 4.07 17.98 -41.80
CA ALA A 582 5.11 18.91 -42.22
C ALA A 582 4.71 19.74 -43.45
N LYS A 583 4.06 19.12 -44.44
CA LYS A 583 3.51 19.82 -45.61
C LYS A 583 2.41 20.80 -45.24
N ALA A 584 1.54 20.46 -44.28
CA ALA A 584 0.50 21.35 -43.81
C ALA A 584 1.08 22.57 -43.11
N VAL A 585 2.10 22.38 -42.27
CA VAL A 585 2.85 23.46 -41.61
C VAL A 585 3.46 24.39 -42.66
N ARG A 586 4.18 23.86 -43.65
CA ARG A 586 4.81 24.70 -44.70
C ARG A 586 3.80 25.44 -45.57
N ARG A 587 2.60 24.88 -45.78
CA ARG A 587 1.52 25.51 -46.57
C ARG A 587 0.80 26.63 -45.82
N ASN A 588 0.95 26.71 -44.51
CA ASN A 588 0.33 27.76 -43.71
C ASN A 588 0.93 29.12 -44.11
N LYS A 589 0.07 30.10 -44.42
CA LYS A 589 0.51 31.44 -44.81
C LYS A 589 0.83 32.35 -43.62
N GLY A 590 0.23 32.07 -42.47
CA GLY A 590 0.48 32.78 -41.21
C GLY A 590 1.70 32.24 -40.46
N LEU A 591 2.02 32.86 -39.32
CA LEU A 591 2.94 32.27 -38.36
C LEU A 591 2.20 31.31 -37.43
N LEU A 592 2.67 30.07 -37.31
CA LEU A 592 2.14 29.15 -36.29
C LEU A 592 2.90 29.33 -34.98
N LEU A 593 2.21 29.05 -33.87
CA LEU A 593 2.79 29.14 -32.54
C LEU A 593 2.89 27.76 -31.89
N MET A 594 4.00 27.55 -31.21
CA MET A 594 4.19 26.48 -30.23
C MET A 594 4.02 27.07 -28.83
N ASP A 595 3.11 26.53 -28.02
CA ASP A 595 3.00 26.92 -26.60
C ASP A 595 3.94 26.08 -25.73
N THR A 596 4.88 26.72 -25.04
CA THR A 596 5.84 26.07 -24.12
C THR A 596 5.44 26.15 -22.65
N THR A 597 4.26 26.71 -22.34
CA THR A 597 3.78 26.93 -20.97
C THR A 597 3.76 25.64 -20.14
N TYR A 598 3.49 24.49 -20.78
CA TYR A 598 3.39 23.18 -20.13
C TYR A 598 4.75 22.50 -19.87
N ARG A 599 5.86 23.04 -20.37
CA ARG A 599 7.20 22.45 -20.26
C ARG A 599 8.28 23.48 -20.00
N ASP A 600 8.74 24.20 -21.02
CA ASP A 600 9.95 25.02 -20.90
C ASP A 600 9.79 26.28 -20.05
N ALA A 601 8.58 26.85 -20.06
CA ALA A 601 8.30 28.08 -19.32
C ALA A 601 8.49 27.87 -17.81
N HIS A 602 7.83 26.85 -17.25
CA HIS A 602 7.96 26.53 -15.83
C HIS A 602 9.30 25.85 -15.51
N GLN A 603 9.94 25.18 -16.48
CA GLN A 603 11.32 24.73 -16.33
C GLN A 603 12.28 25.91 -16.09
N SER A 604 12.05 27.03 -16.77
CA SER A 604 12.89 28.23 -16.70
C SER A 604 12.57 29.10 -15.48
N LEU A 605 11.28 29.28 -15.18
CA LEU A 605 10.80 30.22 -14.16
C LEU A 605 10.61 29.60 -12.78
N LEU A 606 10.21 28.33 -12.72
CA LEU A 606 9.69 27.66 -11.52
C LEU A 606 10.42 26.35 -11.21
N ALA A 607 11.67 26.21 -11.67
CA ALA A 607 12.47 25.00 -11.49
C ALA A 607 11.73 23.70 -11.88
N THR A 608 10.89 23.75 -12.92
CA THR A 608 10.10 22.62 -13.43
C THR A 608 9.04 22.09 -12.44
N ARG A 609 8.61 22.87 -11.46
CA ARG A 609 7.76 22.39 -10.35
C ARG A 609 6.26 22.37 -10.64
N VAL A 610 5.82 22.84 -11.81
CA VAL A 610 4.40 22.82 -12.15
C VAL A 610 3.87 21.38 -12.21
N ARG A 611 2.82 21.13 -11.42
CA ARG A 611 2.22 19.82 -11.16
C ARG A 611 1.16 19.47 -12.19
N SER A 612 0.91 18.17 -12.34
CA SER A 612 -0.15 17.67 -13.23
C SER A 612 -1.53 18.27 -12.88
N HIS A 613 -1.80 18.51 -11.59
CA HIS A 613 -3.04 19.11 -11.11
C HIS A 613 -3.39 20.43 -11.84
N ASP A 614 -2.45 21.38 -11.87
CA ASP A 614 -2.69 22.70 -12.45
C ASP A 614 -2.64 22.68 -13.98
N LEU A 615 -1.85 21.77 -14.58
CA LEU A 615 -1.83 21.59 -16.04
C LEU A 615 -3.16 21.05 -16.56
N LEU A 616 -3.70 20.02 -15.89
CA LEU A 616 -4.94 19.36 -16.29
C LEU A 616 -6.17 20.26 -16.10
N ALA A 617 -6.16 21.14 -15.10
CA ALA A 617 -7.28 22.04 -14.84
C ALA A 617 -7.57 22.99 -16.01
N VAL A 618 -6.54 23.52 -16.67
CA VAL A 618 -6.67 24.47 -17.80
C VAL A 618 -6.63 23.79 -19.18
N SER A 619 -6.24 22.52 -19.26
CA SER A 619 -6.16 21.76 -20.52
C SER A 619 -7.43 21.81 -21.39
N PRO A 620 -8.67 21.67 -20.85
CA PRO A 620 -9.87 21.77 -21.66
C PRO A 620 -10.03 23.14 -22.33
N TYR A 621 -9.63 24.22 -21.64
CA TYR A 621 -9.66 25.57 -22.19
C TYR A 621 -8.67 25.73 -23.36
N VAL A 622 -7.47 25.18 -23.20
CA VAL A 622 -6.44 25.16 -24.26
C VAL A 622 -6.94 24.41 -25.50
N ALA A 623 -7.50 23.20 -25.31
CA ALA A 623 -8.01 22.39 -26.41
C ALA A 623 -9.09 23.09 -27.26
N HIS A 624 -9.98 23.85 -26.62
CA HIS A 624 -11.09 24.50 -27.33
C HIS A 624 -10.71 25.81 -28.02
N ASN A 625 -9.81 26.60 -27.42
CA ASN A 625 -9.54 27.97 -27.87
C ASN A 625 -8.23 28.11 -28.67
N PHE A 626 -7.36 27.11 -28.64
CA PHE A 626 -6.03 27.15 -29.27
C PHE A 626 -5.82 25.96 -30.24
N SER A 627 -6.90 25.51 -30.89
CA SER A 627 -6.89 24.39 -31.84
C SER A 627 -5.96 24.57 -33.05
N ASN A 628 -5.57 25.82 -33.36
CA ASN A 628 -4.66 26.16 -34.45
C ASN A 628 -3.17 26.24 -34.03
N LEU A 629 -2.83 25.92 -32.77
CA LEU A 629 -1.42 25.79 -32.38
C LEU A 629 -0.73 24.71 -33.22
N TYR A 630 0.53 24.97 -33.58
CA TYR A 630 1.41 23.97 -34.18
C TYR A 630 1.49 22.73 -33.28
N SER A 631 1.71 22.96 -31.99
CA SER A 631 1.69 21.96 -30.94
C SER A 631 1.73 22.60 -29.55
N LEU A 632 1.63 21.76 -28.52
CA LEU A 632 1.86 22.09 -27.13
C LEU A 632 3.10 21.33 -26.64
N GLU A 633 4.13 22.05 -26.22
CA GLU A 633 5.31 21.43 -25.62
C GLU A 633 5.02 21.13 -24.15
N ASN A 634 4.88 19.86 -23.80
CA ASN A 634 4.39 19.45 -22.48
C ASN A 634 5.19 18.33 -21.82
N TRP A 635 6.29 17.89 -22.44
CA TRP A 635 7.05 16.74 -21.98
C TRP A 635 8.52 16.77 -22.40
N GLY A 636 9.33 15.85 -21.85
CA GLY A 636 10.77 15.85 -22.06
C GLY A 636 11.49 16.99 -21.32
N GLY A 637 12.74 17.24 -21.66
CA GLY A 637 13.60 18.10 -20.84
C GLY A 637 13.68 17.59 -19.40
N ALA A 638 13.53 18.49 -18.41
CA ALA A 638 13.63 18.12 -16.99
C ALA A 638 12.34 17.53 -16.39
N THR A 639 11.19 17.58 -17.10
CA THR A 639 9.90 17.23 -16.49
C THR A 639 9.82 15.78 -16.05
N PHE A 640 10.49 14.86 -16.75
CA PHE A 640 10.42 13.43 -16.47
C PHE A 640 11.04 13.08 -15.10
N ASP A 641 12.29 13.50 -14.87
CA ASP A 641 12.98 13.31 -13.59
C ASP A 641 12.31 14.10 -12.46
N VAL A 642 11.95 15.36 -12.72
CA VAL A 642 11.36 16.24 -11.69
C VAL A 642 9.99 15.74 -11.22
N ALA A 643 9.16 15.22 -12.12
CA ALA A 643 7.87 14.64 -11.77
C ALA A 643 8.04 13.49 -10.76
N LEU A 644 8.95 12.56 -11.03
CA LEU A 644 9.22 11.42 -10.15
C LEU A 644 9.88 11.86 -8.84
N ARG A 645 10.96 12.64 -8.95
CA ARG A 645 11.86 12.96 -7.84
C ARG A 645 11.25 13.94 -6.84
N PHE A 646 10.63 15.00 -7.33
CA PHE A 646 10.24 16.14 -6.50
C PHE A 646 8.74 16.32 -6.37
N LEU A 647 7.97 15.94 -7.39
CA LEU A 647 6.51 16.08 -7.39
C LEU A 647 5.80 14.77 -7.00
N HIS A 648 6.56 13.68 -6.91
CA HIS A 648 6.08 12.34 -6.54
C HIS A 648 4.89 11.89 -7.40
N GLU A 649 4.95 12.18 -8.69
CA GLU A 649 3.92 11.82 -9.66
C GLU A 649 4.52 11.19 -10.92
N CYS A 650 3.74 10.36 -11.60
CA CYS A 650 4.20 9.65 -12.79
C CYS A 650 4.11 10.56 -14.03
N PRO A 651 5.23 10.82 -14.75
CA PRO A 651 5.19 11.64 -15.96
C PRO A 651 4.35 10.98 -17.06
N TRP A 652 4.31 9.64 -17.14
CA TRP A 652 3.53 8.91 -18.14
C TRP A 652 2.02 9.09 -17.94
N GLU A 653 1.58 9.04 -16.68
CA GLU A 653 0.19 9.35 -16.33
C GLU A 653 -0.15 10.80 -16.69
N ARG A 654 0.74 11.76 -16.39
CA ARG A 654 0.56 13.16 -16.80
C ARG A 654 0.34 13.28 -18.31
N LEU A 655 1.15 12.58 -19.12
CA LEU A 655 1.02 12.60 -20.58
C LEU A 655 -0.34 12.07 -21.04
N ARG A 656 -0.77 10.91 -20.54
CA ARG A 656 -2.07 10.30 -20.90
C ARG A 656 -3.25 11.15 -20.45
N ASP A 657 -3.22 11.62 -19.20
CA ASP A 657 -4.28 12.43 -18.62
C ASP A 657 -4.44 13.73 -19.45
N MET A 658 -3.33 14.39 -19.83
CA MET A 658 -3.38 15.56 -20.72
C MET A 658 -3.85 15.22 -22.13
N ARG A 659 -3.39 14.10 -22.70
CA ARG A 659 -3.77 13.68 -24.07
C ARG A 659 -5.28 13.47 -24.18
N ALA A 660 -5.87 12.86 -23.17
CA ALA A 660 -7.30 12.65 -23.12
C ALA A 660 -8.11 13.96 -23.05
N LEU A 661 -7.55 15.02 -22.43
CA LEU A 661 -8.17 16.35 -22.37
C LEU A 661 -7.88 17.22 -23.59
N ILE A 662 -6.79 16.96 -24.31
CA ILE A 662 -6.33 17.71 -25.48
C ILE A 662 -6.15 16.76 -26.68
N PRO A 663 -7.25 16.32 -27.32
CA PRO A 663 -7.19 15.36 -28.40
C PRO A 663 -6.82 15.97 -29.77
N ASN A 664 -6.83 17.31 -29.90
CA ASN A 664 -6.77 18.02 -31.19
C ASN A 664 -5.47 18.81 -31.45
N ILE A 665 -4.65 19.03 -30.44
CA ILE A 665 -3.36 19.72 -30.56
C ILE A 665 -2.23 18.70 -30.47
N PRO A 666 -1.23 18.70 -31.39
CA PRO A 666 -0.10 17.79 -31.26
C PRO A 666 0.69 18.06 -29.98
N PHE A 667 1.21 17.01 -29.35
CA PHE A 667 2.13 17.16 -28.21
C PHE A 667 3.57 17.03 -28.68
N GLN A 668 4.39 17.94 -28.19
CA GLN A 668 5.82 17.90 -28.44
C GLN A 668 6.60 17.66 -27.16
N MET A 669 7.69 16.91 -27.32
CA MET A 669 8.71 16.78 -26.30
C MET A 669 10.08 17.22 -26.79
N LEU A 670 10.90 17.68 -25.84
CA LEU A 670 12.33 17.86 -26.03
C LEU A 670 13.06 16.55 -25.73
N LEU A 671 13.72 15.97 -26.72
CA LEU A 671 14.44 14.70 -26.65
C LEU A 671 15.94 14.91 -26.90
N ARG A 672 16.80 14.47 -25.98
CA ARG A 672 18.25 14.42 -26.23
C ARG A 672 18.59 13.17 -27.02
N GLY A 673 19.16 13.30 -28.21
CA GLY A 673 19.23 12.23 -29.21
C GLY A 673 19.77 10.89 -28.70
N ALA A 674 20.93 10.88 -28.05
CA ALA A 674 21.54 9.65 -27.54
C ALA A 674 21.10 9.23 -26.13
N ASN A 675 20.28 10.04 -25.45
CA ASN A 675 19.97 9.82 -24.04
C ASN A 675 18.48 9.93 -23.70
N ALA A 676 17.62 10.12 -24.69
CA ALA A 676 16.21 10.43 -24.54
C ALA A 676 15.97 11.56 -23.52
N VAL A 677 15.51 11.24 -22.32
CA VAL A 677 15.27 12.19 -21.22
C VAL A 677 16.32 12.14 -20.10
N GLY A 678 17.24 11.17 -20.13
CA GLY A 678 18.16 10.83 -19.05
C GLY A 678 19.38 11.74 -18.88
N TYR A 679 20.28 11.40 -17.94
CA TYR A 679 21.56 12.12 -17.71
C TYR A 679 22.82 11.29 -17.99
N THR A 680 22.68 9.99 -18.29
CA THR A 680 23.79 9.09 -18.65
C THR A 680 23.61 8.56 -20.07
N ASN A 681 24.62 7.86 -20.60
CA ASN A 681 24.51 7.13 -21.86
C ASN A 681 23.74 5.84 -21.68
N TYR A 682 22.94 5.50 -22.68
CA TYR A 682 22.15 4.28 -22.71
C TYR A 682 22.50 3.48 -23.96
N PRO A 683 22.38 2.14 -23.91
CA PRO A 683 22.38 1.33 -25.12
C PRO A 683 21.20 1.72 -26.00
N ASP A 684 21.35 1.57 -27.31
CA ASP A 684 20.40 2.08 -28.30
C ASP A 684 18.97 1.58 -28.08
N ASN A 685 18.83 0.31 -27.69
CA ASN A 685 17.53 -0.32 -27.47
C ASN A 685 16.69 0.41 -26.40
N VAL A 686 17.32 1.10 -25.46
CA VAL A 686 16.64 1.94 -24.46
C VAL A 686 16.06 3.20 -25.09
N VAL A 687 16.80 3.85 -25.99
CA VAL A 687 16.33 5.05 -26.71
C VAL A 687 15.18 4.70 -27.66
N TYR A 688 15.29 3.61 -28.41
CA TYR A 688 14.21 3.11 -29.27
C TYR A 688 12.96 2.77 -28.46
N LYS A 689 13.12 2.00 -27.36
CA LYS A 689 11.98 1.58 -26.54
C LYS A 689 11.28 2.78 -25.88
N PHE A 690 12.06 3.76 -25.42
CA PHE A 690 11.49 4.99 -24.86
C PHE A 690 10.63 5.75 -25.89
N CYS A 691 11.14 5.93 -27.12
CA CYS A 691 10.41 6.65 -28.16
C CYS A 691 9.12 5.91 -28.57
N ASP A 692 9.18 4.58 -28.74
CA ASP A 692 8.03 3.72 -29.00
C ASP A 692 6.94 3.89 -27.93
N MET A 693 7.32 3.80 -26.65
CA MET A 693 6.39 3.98 -25.54
C MET A 693 5.84 5.40 -25.44
N ALA A 694 6.65 6.42 -25.74
CA ALA A 694 6.20 7.82 -25.75
C ALA A 694 5.12 8.05 -26.81
N VAL A 695 5.28 7.51 -28.03
CA VAL A 695 4.24 7.58 -29.07
C VAL A 695 2.97 6.86 -28.64
N GLN A 696 3.10 5.64 -28.09
CA GLN A 696 1.95 4.87 -27.59
C GLN A 696 1.19 5.59 -26.48
N ALA A 697 1.89 6.34 -25.62
CA ALA A 697 1.30 7.15 -24.55
C ALA A 697 0.67 8.47 -25.05
N GLY A 698 0.91 8.86 -26.31
CA GLY A 698 0.28 10.02 -26.95
C GLY A 698 1.23 11.18 -27.29
N MET A 699 2.54 10.96 -27.36
CA MET A 699 3.51 11.93 -27.88
C MET A 699 3.50 11.96 -29.42
N ASP A 700 3.62 13.15 -30.01
CA ASP A 700 3.51 13.31 -31.46
C ASP A 700 4.79 13.80 -32.12
N ILE A 701 5.43 14.82 -31.53
CA ILE A 701 6.57 15.52 -32.10
C ILE A 701 7.77 15.37 -31.17
N PHE A 702 8.90 14.95 -31.74
CA PHE A 702 10.15 14.80 -31.03
C PHE A 702 11.12 15.87 -31.55
N ARG A 703 11.33 16.91 -30.74
CA ARG A 703 12.41 17.87 -30.95
C ARG A 703 13.72 17.23 -30.50
N VAL A 704 14.45 16.64 -31.44
CA VAL A 704 15.69 15.89 -31.20
C VAL A 704 16.86 16.86 -31.25
N PHE A 705 17.59 17.02 -30.15
CA PHE A 705 18.78 17.86 -30.06
C PHE A 705 19.97 17.09 -29.47
N ASP A 706 21.17 17.61 -29.66
CA ASP A 706 22.39 17.17 -28.97
C ASP A 706 23.07 18.36 -28.31
N SER A 707 23.66 18.15 -27.13
CA SER A 707 24.24 19.23 -26.33
C SER A 707 25.51 19.87 -26.93
N LEU A 708 26.10 19.22 -27.93
CA LEU A 708 27.28 19.67 -28.66
C LEU A 708 27.01 19.75 -30.18
N ASN A 709 25.75 19.63 -30.62
CA ASN A 709 25.37 19.41 -32.02
C ASN A 709 26.14 18.24 -32.67
N TYR A 710 26.47 17.20 -31.90
CA TYR A 710 27.19 16.04 -32.37
C TYR A 710 26.27 15.15 -33.22
N LEU A 711 26.50 15.15 -34.54
CA LEU A 711 25.61 14.53 -35.52
C LEU A 711 25.28 13.05 -35.23
N PRO A 712 26.23 12.16 -34.86
CA PRO A 712 25.89 10.76 -34.56
C PRO A 712 24.84 10.57 -33.46
N ASN A 713 24.82 11.44 -32.45
CA ASN A 713 23.80 11.41 -31.39
C ASN A 713 22.44 11.87 -31.90
N LEU A 714 22.42 12.92 -32.74
CA LEU A 714 21.20 13.42 -33.39
C LEU A 714 20.56 12.34 -34.26
N ILE A 715 21.36 11.70 -35.13
CA ILE A 715 20.89 10.67 -36.06
C ILE A 715 20.23 9.49 -35.32
N LEU A 716 20.81 9.02 -34.21
CA LEU A 716 20.20 7.95 -33.41
C LEU A 716 18.82 8.35 -32.88
N GLY A 717 18.70 9.56 -32.30
CA GLY A 717 17.44 10.04 -31.76
C GLY A 717 16.39 10.28 -32.85
N MET A 718 16.80 10.80 -34.00
CA MET A 718 15.93 10.99 -35.18
C MET A 718 15.40 9.65 -35.67
N ASP A 719 16.26 8.65 -35.83
CA ASP A 719 15.86 7.31 -36.27
C ASP A 719 14.94 6.63 -35.25
N ALA A 720 15.23 6.75 -33.96
CA ALA A 720 14.39 6.20 -32.89
C ALA A 720 12.99 6.83 -32.86
N ALA A 721 12.89 8.16 -32.95
CA ALA A 721 11.62 8.88 -33.00
C ALA A 721 10.83 8.57 -34.28
N GLY A 722 11.50 8.53 -35.42
CA GLY A 722 10.89 8.23 -36.72
C GLY A 722 10.34 6.80 -36.79
N LYS A 723 11.12 5.80 -36.34
CA LYS A 723 10.67 4.39 -36.28
C LYS A 723 9.51 4.17 -35.31
N ALA A 724 9.41 4.97 -34.25
CA ALA A 724 8.25 4.96 -33.36
C ALA A 724 6.98 5.55 -33.99
N GLY A 725 7.09 6.21 -35.16
CA GLY A 725 5.97 6.87 -35.85
C GLY A 725 5.78 8.34 -35.47
N GLY A 726 6.74 8.95 -34.77
CA GLY A 726 6.70 10.35 -34.38
C GLY A 726 7.16 11.30 -35.48
N VAL A 727 6.76 12.57 -35.37
CA VAL A 727 7.31 13.66 -36.19
C VAL A 727 8.71 14.00 -35.68
N VAL A 728 9.71 13.73 -36.51
CA VAL A 728 11.11 14.10 -36.27
C VAL A 728 11.32 15.59 -36.55
N GLU A 729 11.60 16.36 -35.50
CA GLU A 729 12.06 17.75 -35.57
C GLU A 729 13.53 17.81 -35.14
N ALA A 730 14.46 17.85 -36.09
CA ALA A 730 15.89 17.91 -35.80
C ALA A 730 16.32 19.33 -35.42
N ALA A 731 16.85 19.50 -34.21
CA ALA A 731 17.18 20.80 -33.64
C ALA A 731 18.69 21.08 -33.64
N ILE A 732 19.05 22.25 -34.16
CA ILE A 732 20.39 22.81 -34.11
C ILE A 732 20.46 23.78 -32.92
N SER A 733 21.29 23.47 -31.93
CA SER A 733 21.53 24.37 -30.80
C SER A 733 22.36 25.58 -31.24
N TYR A 734 21.87 26.79 -30.99
CA TYR A 734 22.51 28.04 -31.40
C TYR A 734 23.39 28.62 -30.27
N THR A 735 24.61 29.02 -30.61
CA THR A 735 25.57 29.71 -29.72
C THR A 735 26.41 30.72 -30.52
N GLY A 736 27.03 31.69 -29.86
CA GLY A 736 27.79 32.72 -30.55
C GLY A 736 26.90 33.75 -31.27
N ASP A 737 27.40 34.31 -32.37
CA ASP A 737 26.71 35.38 -33.10
C ASP A 737 27.06 35.34 -34.60
N VAL A 738 26.13 34.87 -35.44
CA VAL A 738 26.34 34.82 -36.91
C VAL A 738 26.37 36.19 -37.57
N SER A 739 25.95 37.25 -36.86
CA SER A 739 26.04 38.63 -37.35
C SER A 739 27.38 39.30 -37.00
N ASP A 740 28.18 38.71 -36.10
CA ASP A 740 29.51 39.21 -35.75
C ASP A 740 30.59 38.56 -36.64
N PRO A 741 31.23 39.31 -37.54
CA PRO A 741 32.25 38.75 -38.42
C PRO A 741 33.50 38.26 -37.67
N ASN A 742 33.71 38.61 -36.40
CA ASN A 742 34.85 38.14 -35.60
C ASN A 742 34.61 36.76 -34.98
N LYS A 743 33.36 36.28 -34.92
CA LYS A 743 33.01 34.96 -34.40
C LYS A 743 33.11 33.92 -35.52
N LYS A 744 34.28 33.27 -35.63
CA LYS A 744 34.59 32.35 -36.74
C LYS A 744 34.23 30.87 -36.50
N LYS A 745 34.07 30.44 -35.24
CA LYS A 745 33.83 29.02 -34.92
C LYS A 745 32.41 28.57 -35.27
N TYR A 746 31.41 29.34 -34.82
CA TYR A 746 30.00 29.10 -35.09
C TYR A 746 29.47 30.18 -36.03
N ASP A 747 29.98 30.19 -37.26
CA ASP A 747 29.58 31.15 -38.29
C ASP A 747 28.32 30.68 -39.05
N LEU A 748 27.83 31.49 -39.99
CA LEU A 748 26.65 31.14 -40.78
C LEU A 748 26.84 29.83 -41.57
N LYS A 749 28.07 29.55 -42.04
CA LYS A 749 28.38 28.34 -42.81
C LYS A 749 28.26 27.08 -41.94
N TYR A 750 28.70 27.13 -40.68
CA TYR A 750 28.52 26.04 -39.73
C TYR A 750 27.05 25.62 -39.62
N TYR A 751 26.15 26.58 -39.40
CA TYR A 751 24.72 26.29 -39.23
C TYR A 751 24.06 25.77 -40.51
N VAL A 752 24.36 26.38 -41.66
CA VAL A 752 23.79 25.93 -42.95
C VAL A 752 24.29 24.53 -43.33
N ASN A 753 25.56 24.22 -43.09
CA ASN A 753 26.10 22.88 -43.34
C ASN A 753 25.45 21.83 -42.43
N LEU A 754 25.24 22.14 -41.16
CA LEU A 754 24.56 21.22 -40.25
C LEU A 754 23.09 21.03 -40.64
N ALA A 755 22.41 22.08 -41.10
CA ALA A 755 21.07 21.99 -41.66
C ALA A 755 21.03 21.06 -42.89
N ASP A 756 21.99 21.18 -43.82
CA ASP A 756 22.11 20.29 -44.99
C ASP A 756 22.20 18.81 -44.55
N GLU A 757 23.03 18.50 -43.54
CA GLU A 757 23.18 17.13 -43.01
C GLU A 757 21.90 16.60 -42.34
N LEU A 758 21.18 17.42 -41.57
CA LEU A 758 19.93 17.02 -40.91
C LEU A 758 18.76 16.84 -41.88
N VAL A 759 18.70 17.66 -42.93
CA VAL A 759 17.73 17.48 -44.03
C VAL A 759 18.03 16.20 -44.80
N LYS A 760 19.30 15.94 -45.11
CA LYS A 760 19.73 14.69 -45.75
C LYS A 760 19.44 13.46 -44.89
N ALA A 761 19.51 13.60 -43.56
CA ALA A 761 19.13 12.56 -42.60
C ALA A 761 17.62 12.32 -42.48
N GLY A 762 16.78 13.09 -43.19
CA GLY A 762 15.34 12.87 -43.26
C GLY A 762 14.54 13.56 -42.15
N THR A 763 14.99 14.71 -41.63
CA THR A 763 14.15 15.50 -40.73
C THR A 763 12.87 15.96 -41.41
N HIS A 764 11.73 15.89 -40.71
CA HIS A 764 10.47 16.45 -41.22
C HIS A 764 10.44 17.96 -41.06
N ILE A 765 11.04 18.47 -39.98
CA ILE A 765 11.06 19.88 -39.58
C ILE A 765 12.46 20.21 -39.07
N LEU A 766 13.00 21.36 -39.44
CA LEU A 766 14.29 21.83 -38.93
C LEU A 766 14.05 22.85 -37.82
N ALA A 767 14.64 22.63 -36.65
CA ALA A 767 14.54 23.56 -35.54
C ALA A 767 15.85 24.30 -35.27
N ILE A 768 15.76 25.61 -34.99
CA ILE A 768 16.84 26.38 -34.39
C ILE A 768 16.53 26.56 -32.91
N LYS A 769 17.34 25.94 -32.06
CA LYS A 769 17.20 26.00 -30.61
C LYS A 769 18.19 26.99 -30.02
N ASP A 770 17.76 28.23 -29.84
CA ASP A 770 18.49 29.25 -29.10
C ASP A 770 18.16 29.18 -27.60
N MET A 771 18.81 28.24 -26.90
CA MET A 771 18.56 27.92 -25.50
C MET A 771 18.91 29.04 -24.49
N ALA A 772 19.62 30.08 -24.92
CA ALA A 772 20.08 31.16 -24.05
C ALA A 772 19.48 32.52 -24.42
N GLY A 773 18.84 32.67 -25.58
CA GLY A 773 18.30 33.96 -26.03
C GLY A 773 19.37 34.86 -26.69
N LEU A 774 20.30 34.24 -27.41
CA LEU A 774 21.45 34.88 -28.06
C LEU A 774 21.13 35.37 -29.47
N LEU A 775 20.07 34.86 -30.10
CA LEU A 775 19.73 35.17 -31.48
C LEU A 775 19.17 36.60 -31.55
N LYS A 776 20.04 37.56 -31.88
CA LYS A 776 19.65 38.96 -32.11
C LYS A 776 18.77 39.08 -33.37
N PRO A 777 17.91 40.10 -33.50
CA PRO A 777 17.05 40.27 -34.68
C PRO A 777 17.80 40.22 -36.02
N GLN A 778 18.96 40.86 -36.14
CA GLN A 778 19.77 40.80 -37.36
C GLN A 778 20.34 39.40 -37.62
N ALA A 779 20.81 38.71 -36.57
CA ALA A 779 21.30 37.34 -36.67
C ALA A 779 20.18 36.36 -37.05
N ALA A 780 18.98 36.55 -36.49
CA ALA A 780 17.76 35.84 -36.83
C ALA A 780 17.44 35.98 -38.33
N GLU A 781 17.39 37.21 -38.85
CA GLU A 781 17.11 37.43 -40.29
C GLU A 781 18.14 36.73 -41.18
N LEU A 782 19.43 36.88 -40.86
CA LEU A 782 20.51 36.27 -41.63
C LEU A 782 20.44 34.73 -41.63
N LEU A 783 20.30 34.13 -40.45
CA LEU A 783 20.29 32.69 -40.28
C LEU A 783 19.06 32.04 -40.92
N ILE A 784 17.87 32.54 -40.58
CA ILE A 784 16.62 31.94 -41.04
C ILE A 784 16.46 32.10 -42.54
N LYS A 785 16.83 33.27 -43.10
CA LYS A 785 16.81 33.47 -44.55
C LYS A 785 17.78 32.53 -45.26
N ALA A 786 19.01 32.38 -44.76
CA ALA A 786 19.99 31.49 -45.37
C ALA A 786 19.51 30.02 -45.40
N ILE A 787 18.91 29.55 -44.31
CA ILE A 787 18.34 28.20 -44.22
C ILE A 787 17.13 28.07 -45.15
N ARG A 788 16.22 29.05 -45.17
CA ARG A 788 15.04 29.05 -46.04
C ARG A 788 15.40 29.03 -47.52
N ASP A 789 16.36 29.85 -47.93
CA ASP A 789 16.85 29.93 -49.31
C ASP A 789 17.49 28.59 -49.73
N ARG A 790 18.15 27.89 -48.79
CA ARG A 790 18.77 26.59 -49.01
C ARG A 790 17.76 25.43 -49.05
N HIS A 791 16.74 25.47 -48.18
CA HIS A 791 15.72 24.44 -48.00
C HIS A 791 14.30 25.04 -48.07
N PRO A 792 13.77 25.32 -49.27
CA PRO A 792 12.50 26.04 -49.44
C PRO A 792 11.28 25.25 -48.95
N ASP A 793 11.35 23.91 -49.01
CA ASP A 793 10.23 23.01 -48.73
C ASP A 793 10.19 22.47 -47.29
N VAL A 794 11.28 22.62 -46.53
CA VAL A 794 11.39 22.11 -45.16
C VAL A 794 10.83 23.15 -44.18
N PRO A 795 9.87 22.81 -43.30
CA PRO A 795 9.43 23.73 -42.26
C PRO A 795 10.56 24.13 -41.32
N ILE A 796 10.61 25.41 -40.94
CA ILE A 796 11.58 25.97 -40.01
C ILE A 796 10.87 26.38 -38.72
N HIS A 797 11.28 25.77 -37.62
CA HIS A 797 10.82 26.07 -36.27
C HIS A 797 11.91 26.82 -35.50
N VAL A 798 11.60 27.99 -34.92
CA VAL A 798 12.57 28.74 -34.11
C VAL A 798 12.15 28.78 -32.65
N HIS A 799 13.06 28.36 -31.79
CA HIS A 799 12.93 28.41 -30.35
C HIS A 799 13.96 29.39 -29.79
N THR A 800 13.53 30.31 -28.93
CA THR A 800 14.43 31.20 -28.18
C THR A 800 13.96 31.38 -26.74
N HIS A 801 14.81 31.98 -25.91
CA HIS A 801 14.46 32.49 -24.60
C HIS A 801 14.50 34.03 -24.64
N ASP A 802 13.68 34.68 -23.81
CA ASP A 802 13.61 36.14 -23.70
C ASP A 802 14.58 36.70 -22.65
N THR A 803 15.67 35.97 -22.35
CA THR A 803 16.61 36.30 -21.27
C THR A 803 17.19 37.69 -21.48
N SER A 804 17.46 38.07 -22.73
CA SER A 804 17.99 39.38 -23.11
C SER A 804 16.95 40.50 -23.11
N GLY A 805 15.65 40.17 -23.03
CA GLY A 805 14.53 41.09 -23.28
C GLY A 805 14.33 41.44 -24.76
N ALA A 806 15.01 40.75 -25.68
CA ALA A 806 14.92 40.97 -27.13
C ALA A 806 14.25 39.81 -27.88
N GLY A 807 13.72 38.82 -27.17
CA GLY A 807 13.19 37.58 -27.73
C GLY A 807 11.98 37.80 -28.62
N VAL A 808 11.03 38.67 -28.23
CA VAL A 808 9.88 39.04 -29.09
C VAL A 808 10.37 39.63 -30.41
N ALA A 809 11.30 40.58 -30.36
CA ALA A 809 11.87 41.20 -31.58
C ALA A 809 12.58 40.17 -32.47
N SER A 810 13.30 39.21 -31.86
CA SER A 810 13.97 38.12 -32.56
C SER A 810 12.98 37.17 -33.25
N MET A 811 11.88 36.79 -32.58
CA MET A 811 10.85 35.93 -33.18
C MET A 811 10.11 36.62 -34.31
N LEU A 812 9.81 37.92 -34.19
CA LEU A 812 9.25 38.71 -35.28
C LEU A 812 10.19 38.78 -36.49
N ALA A 813 11.50 38.93 -36.25
CA ALA A 813 12.52 38.90 -37.29
C ALA A 813 12.60 37.51 -37.98
N CYS A 814 12.58 36.42 -37.20
CA CYS A 814 12.53 35.05 -37.73
C CYS A 814 11.28 34.82 -38.60
N ALA A 815 10.11 35.25 -38.13
CA ALA A 815 8.86 35.12 -38.87
C ALA A 815 8.91 35.86 -40.21
N ARG A 816 9.40 37.11 -40.22
CA ARG A 816 9.60 37.89 -41.46
C ARG A 816 10.63 37.27 -42.41
N ALA A 817 11.63 36.60 -41.87
CA ALA A 817 12.66 35.88 -42.64
C ALA A 817 12.19 34.51 -43.16
N GLY A 818 10.96 34.08 -42.80
CA GLY A 818 10.34 32.88 -43.34
C GLY A 818 10.35 31.65 -42.43
N ALA A 819 10.50 31.83 -41.11
CA ALA A 819 10.17 30.78 -40.14
C ALA A 819 8.67 30.44 -40.19
N ASP A 820 8.32 29.16 -40.10
CA ASP A 820 6.93 28.68 -40.10
C ASP A 820 6.33 28.67 -38.70
N VAL A 821 7.16 28.42 -37.70
CA VAL A 821 6.75 28.24 -36.30
C VAL A 821 7.73 28.97 -35.37
N VAL A 822 7.21 29.59 -34.32
CA VAL A 822 8.00 30.08 -33.19
C VAL A 822 7.46 29.58 -31.86
N ASP A 823 8.36 29.32 -30.91
CA ASP A 823 8.01 29.02 -29.52
C ASP A 823 7.64 30.29 -28.75
N VAL A 824 6.54 30.24 -28.02
CA VAL A 824 6.05 31.29 -27.13
C VAL A 824 5.53 30.68 -25.83
N ALA A 825 5.46 31.47 -24.77
CA ALA A 825 4.74 31.12 -23.55
C ALA A 825 3.59 32.10 -23.32
N VAL A 826 2.53 31.67 -22.64
CA VAL A 826 1.46 32.57 -22.22
C VAL A 826 2.02 33.70 -21.36
N ASP A 827 1.45 34.89 -21.44
CA ASP A 827 2.06 36.13 -20.95
C ASP A 827 2.55 36.04 -19.50
N SER A 828 1.72 35.54 -18.58
CA SER A 828 2.07 35.35 -17.15
C SER A 828 3.14 34.28 -16.87
N MET A 829 3.52 33.48 -17.86
CA MET A 829 4.58 32.47 -17.82
C MET A 829 5.70 32.76 -18.84
N SER A 830 5.72 33.95 -19.42
CA SER A 830 6.69 34.38 -20.43
C SER A 830 7.74 35.35 -19.87
N GLY A 831 8.70 35.74 -20.72
CA GLY A 831 9.71 36.74 -20.40
C GLY A 831 10.81 36.23 -19.45
N MET A 832 11.78 37.08 -19.19
CA MET A 832 12.98 36.71 -18.41
C MET A 832 13.63 35.46 -19.01
N THR A 833 13.94 34.44 -18.22
CA THR A 833 14.54 33.20 -18.72
C THR A 833 13.55 32.30 -19.46
N SER A 834 12.26 32.64 -19.55
CA SER A 834 11.24 31.90 -20.31
C SER A 834 11.22 32.28 -21.80
N GLN A 835 10.28 31.75 -22.56
CA GLN A 835 10.03 32.15 -23.94
C GLN A 835 9.46 33.57 -24.05
N PRO A 836 9.52 34.18 -25.25
CA PRO A 836 8.81 35.43 -25.55
C PRO A 836 7.29 35.33 -25.30
N SER A 837 6.67 36.47 -24.97
CA SER A 837 5.23 36.57 -24.72
C SER A 837 4.41 36.24 -25.97
N MET A 838 3.49 35.28 -25.81
CA MET A 838 2.50 34.89 -26.81
C MET A 838 1.64 36.09 -27.23
N GLY A 839 1.07 36.82 -26.26
CA GLY A 839 0.25 37.99 -26.51
C GLY A 839 1.00 39.08 -27.27
N ALA A 840 2.26 39.35 -26.93
CA ALA A 840 3.08 40.35 -27.62
C ALA A 840 3.37 39.97 -29.07
N VAL A 841 3.71 38.71 -29.36
CA VAL A 841 3.93 38.22 -30.74
C VAL A 841 2.63 38.29 -31.54
N VAL A 842 1.52 37.80 -30.99
CA VAL A 842 0.21 37.81 -31.64
C VAL A 842 -0.26 39.24 -31.94
N ALA A 843 -0.19 40.14 -30.96
CA ALA A 843 -0.58 41.55 -31.15
C ALA A 843 0.29 42.25 -32.21
N SER A 844 1.59 41.95 -32.26
CA SER A 844 2.52 42.57 -33.19
C SER A 844 2.33 42.12 -34.65
N LEU A 845 1.71 40.95 -34.87
CA LEU A 845 1.46 40.38 -36.20
C LEU A 845 0.00 40.52 -36.64
N GLN A 846 -0.88 41.03 -35.78
CA GLN A 846 -2.30 41.17 -36.06
C GLN A 846 -2.52 42.05 -37.30
N GLY A 847 -3.28 41.54 -38.27
CA GLY A 847 -3.58 42.21 -39.53
C GLY A 847 -2.44 42.22 -40.55
N THR A 848 -1.29 41.61 -40.24
CA THR A 848 -0.20 41.42 -41.21
C THR A 848 -0.45 40.19 -42.10
N ASN A 849 0.37 39.99 -43.13
CA ASN A 849 0.31 38.80 -43.98
C ASN A 849 0.74 37.50 -43.26
N ILE A 850 1.36 37.61 -42.09
CA ILE A 850 1.83 36.50 -41.25
C ILE A 850 1.08 36.44 -39.90
N ASP A 851 -0.14 36.97 -39.86
CA ASP A 851 -1.04 36.89 -38.69
C ASP A 851 -1.22 35.44 -38.21
N THR A 852 -1.25 35.23 -36.90
CA THR A 852 -1.39 33.92 -36.26
C THR A 852 -2.85 33.46 -36.18
N GLY A 853 -3.80 34.40 -36.27
CA GLY A 853 -5.24 34.14 -36.17
C GLY A 853 -5.74 33.80 -34.76
N ILE A 854 -4.90 33.95 -33.71
CA ILE A 854 -5.30 33.67 -32.31
C ILE A 854 -5.88 34.95 -31.68
N PRO A 855 -7.11 34.91 -31.11
CA PRO A 855 -7.69 36.09 -30.46
C PRO A 855 -6.98 36.46 -29.15
N LEU A 856 -6.56 37.73 -29.01
CA LEU A 856 -5.91 38.24 -27.79
C LEU A 856 -6.77 38.07 -26.52
N GLN A 857 -8.09 38.17 -26.63
CA GLN A 857 -9.00 37.93 -25.51
C GLN A 857 -8.81 36.52 -24.92
N LYS A 858 -8.62 35.51 -25.78
CA LYS A 858 -8.44 34.12 -25.35
C LYS A 858 -7.10 33.89 -24.68
N ILE A 859 -6.07 34.61 -25.12
CA ILE A 859 -4.75 34.63 -24.48
C ILE A 859 -4.83 35.30 -23.10
N SER A 860 -5.57 36.40 -22.97
CA SER A 860 -5.76 37.09 -21.69
C SER A 860 -6.47 36.20 -20.65
N GLU A 861 -7.55 35.50 -21.05
CA GLU A 861 -8.25 34.51 -20.21
C GLU A 861 -7.31 33.36 -19.78
N TYR A 862 -6.45 32.87 -20.69
CA TYR A 862 -5.44 31.84 -20.39
C TYR A 862 -4.37 32.35 -19.42
N SER A 863 -3.89 33.57 -19.66
CA SER A 863 -2.86 34.23 -18.86
C SER A 863 -3.36 34.50 -17.44
N ALA A 864 -4.62 34.91 -17.26
CA ALA A 864 -5.22 35.18 -15.96
C ALA A 864 -5.30 33.94 -15.06
N TYR A 865 -5.49 32.74 -15.65
CA TYR A 865 -5.38 31.48 -14.91
C TYR A 865 -3.95 31.27 -14.40
N TRP A 866 -2.98 31.36 -15.30
CA TRP A 866 -1.57 31.13 -14.97
C TRP A 866 -0.98 32.18 -14.05
N GLU A 867 -1.48 33.42 -14.10
CA GLU A 867 -1.10 34.49 -13.18
C GLU A 867 -1.46 34.11 -11.73
N GLN A 868 -2.64 33.54 -11.51
CA GLN A 868 -3.04 33.01 -10.21
C GLN A 868 -2.28 31.72 -9.87
N ALA A 869 -2.23 30.75 -10.78
CA ALA A 869 -1.60 29.46 -10.54
C ALA A 869 -0.09 29.59 -10.22
N ARG A 870 0.63 30.49 -10.90
CA ARG A 870 2.05 30.76 -10.65
C ARG A 870 2.32 31.18 -9.20
N THR A 871 1.40 31.90 -8.55
CA THR A 871 1.57 32.31 -7.15
C THR A 871 1.57 31.13 -6.16
N LEU A 872 0.99 29.98 -6.53
CA LEU A 872 1.11 28.73 -5.76
C LEU A 872 2.56 28.21 -5.73
N TYR A 873 3.37 28.60 -6.72
CA TYR A 873 4.75 28.21 -6.89
C TYR A 873 5.76 29.25 -6.41
N GLY A 874 5.32 30.21 -5.57
CA GLY A 874 6.19 31.17 -4.89
C GLY A 874 7.51 30.57 -4.36
N PRO A 875 7.52 29.38 -3.73
CA PRO A 875 8.73 28.75 -3.23
C PRO A 875 9.81 28.41 -4.26
N PHE A 876 9.50 28.50 -5.56
CA PHE A 876 10.38 28.14 -6.68
C PHE A 876 10.60 29.29 -7.67
N GLU A 877 10.06 30.46 -7.35
CA GLU A 877 9.96 31.58 -8.27
C GLU A 877 11.33 32.23 -8.51
N CYS A 878 11.75 32.27 -9.78
CA CYS A 878 13.05 32.85 -10.17
C CYS A 878 13.16 34.35 -9.84
N THR A 879 12.04 35.06 -9.71
CA THR A 879 12.04 36.49 -9.35
C THR A 879 12.40 36.77 -7.90
N ALA A 880 12.58 35.75 -7.06
CA ALA A 880 13.24 35.91 -5.77
C ALA A 880 14.65 36.53 -5.94
N THR A 881 15.31 36.24 -7.06
CA THR A 881 16.70 36.61 -7.32
C THR A 881 16.93 37.35 -8.64
N MET A 882 16.06 37.19 -9.66
CA MET A 882 16.14 37.87 -10.96
C MET A 882 14.86 38.66 -11.25
N LYS A 883 14.91 40.01 -11.17
CA LYS A 883 13.70 40.85 -11.33
C LYS A 883 13.27 41.12 -12.77
N SER A 884 14.17 40.92 -13.74
CA SER A 884 13.95 41.15 -15.17
C SER A 884 14.92 40.32 -16.00
N GLY A 885 14.73 40.29 -17.33
CA GLY A 885 15.77 39.85 -18.26
C GLY A 885 17.10 40.61 -18.06
N ASN A 886 18.20 40.02 -18.52
CA ASN A 886 19.55 40.59 -18.47
C ASN A 886 20.32 40.36 -19.79
N ALA A 887 20.80 41.46 -20.38
CA ALA A 887 21.57 41.45 -21.63
C ALA A 887 23.00 40.90 -21.47
N ASP A 888 23.48 40.71 -20.24
CA ASP A 888 24.78 40.06 -20.01
C ASP A 888 24.83 38.61 -20.50
N VAL A 889 23.68 38.01 -20.82
CA VAL A 889 23.58 36.70 -21.48
C VAL A 889 24.34 36.66 -22.81
N TYR A 890 24.46 37.76 -23.54
CA TYR A 890 25.30 37.83 -24.75
C TYR A 890 26.80 37.68 -24.46
N MET A 891 27.22 37.81 -23.19
CA MET A 891 28.59 37.61 -22.77
C MET A 891 28.82 36.25 -22.11
N ASN A 892 27.91 35.83 -21.22
CA ASN A 892 28.07 34.59 -20.44
C ASN A 892 27.44 33.37 -21.13
N GLU A 893 26.46 33.58 -22.01
CA GLU A 893 25.75 32.53 -22.77
C GLU A 893 25.16 31.43 -21.87
N ILE A 894 24.73 31.78 -20.65
CA ILE A 894 24.08 30.85 -19.72
C ILE A 894 22.64 30.62 -20.18
N PRO A 895 22.22 29.37 -20.46
CA PRO A 895 20.83 29.04 -20.83
C PRO A 895 19.83 29.37 -19.72
N GLY A 896 18.57 29.64 -20.09
CA GLY A 896 17.52 30.03 -19.14
C GLY A 896 17.40 29.09 -17.94
N GLY A 897 17.14 27.80 -18.19
CA GLY A 897 17.04 26.80 -17.11
C GLY A 897 18.33 26.58 -16.32
N GLN A 898 19.51 26.78 -16.94
CA GLN A 898 20.79 26.70 -16.22
C GLN A 898 20.99 27.92 -15.32
N TYR A 899 20.52 29.10 -15.70
CA TYR A 899 20.67 30.31 -14.90
C TYR A 899 20.04 30.16 -13.53
N THR A 900 18.75 29.80 -13.50
CA THR A 900 17.98 29.58 -12.27
C THR A 900 18.63 28.48 -11.41
N ASN A 901 19.05 27.37 -12.02
CA ASN A 901 19.71 26.27 -11.30
C ASN A 901 21.08 26.65 -10.74
N LEU A 902 21.92 27.32 -11.54
CA LEU A 902 23.26 27.76 -11.15
C LEU A 902 23.20 28.76 -10.01
N GLN A 903 22.17 29.61 -10.00
CA GLN A 903 21.92 30.53 -8.91
C GLN A 903 21.55 29.79 -7.63
N PHE A 904 20.61 28.85 -7.67
CA PHE A 904 20.26 28.05 -6.49
C PHE A 904 21.46 27.27 -5.95
N GLN A 905 22.27 26.67 -6.83
CA GLN A 905 23.51 25.98 -6.43
C GLN A 905 24.50 26.94 -5.76
N ALA A 906 24.72 28.12 -6.34
CA ALA A 906 25.59 29.13 -5.75
C ALA A 906 25.12 29.55 -4.36
N PHE A 907 23.81 29.71 -4.13
CA PHE A 907 23.27 29.97 -2.79
C PHE A 907 23.53 28.82 -1.82
N SER A 908 23.27 27.57 -2.21
CA SER A 908 23.52 26.40 -1.37
C SER A 908 25.00 26.21 -1.01
N LEU A 909 25.92 26.64 -1.87
CA LEU A 909 27.37 26.59 -1.64
C LEU A 909 27.93 27.83 -0.90
N GLY A 910 27.09 28.78 -0.49
CA GLY A 910 27.53 30.02 0.15
C GLY A 910 28.18 31.04 -0.80
N LEU A 911 28.08 30.82 -2.11
CA LEU A 911 28.59 31.69 -3.18
C LEU A 911 27.53 32.68 -3.71
N GLY A 912 26.34 32.75 -3.10
CA GLY A 912 25.23 33.59 -3.58
C GLY A 912 25.60 35.08 -3.73
N THR A 913 26.40 35.62 -2.80
CA THR A 913 26.89 37.01 -2.88
C THR A 913 27.96 37.23 -3.95
N GLN A 914 28.52 36.16 -4.51
CA GLN A 914 29.57 36.16 -5.53
C GLN A 914 29.04 35.73 -6.91
N PHE A 915 27.72 35.70 -7.12
CA PHE A 915 27.13 35.20 -8.35
C PHE A 915 27.61 35.96 -9.62
N GLU A 916 27.91 37.25 -9.52
CA GLU A 916 28.54 38.01 -10.61
C GLU A 916 29.93 37.46 -10.99
N GLN A 917 30.70 36.99 -10.01
CA GLN A 917 31.99 36.33 -10.26
C GLN A 917 31.78 34.96 -10.91
N VAL A 918 30.74 34.22 -10.50
CA VAL A 918 30.35 32.95 -11.12
C VAL A 918 29.98 33.15 -12.59
N LYS A 919 29.23 34.19 -12.96
CA LYS A 919 28.91 34.50 -14.37
C LYS A 919 30.15 34.83 -15.20
N LYS A 920 31.11 35.58 -14.62
CA LYS A 920 32.40 35.86 -15.29
C LYS A 920 33.21 34.57 -15.48
N ALA A 921 33.34 33.76 -14.43
CA ALA A 921 34.02 32.48 -14.48
C ALA A 921 33.34 31.50 -15.45
N TYR A 922 32.02 31.57 -15.63
CA TYR A 922 31.29 30.76 -16.62
C TYR A 922 31.74 31.03 -18.04
N ARG A 923 31.95 32.31 -18.39
CA ARG A 923 32.51 32.69 -19.69
C ARG A 923 33.95 32.18 -19.85
N GLU A 924 34.78 32.31 -18.83
CA GLU A 924 36.16 31.82 -18.86
C GLU A 924 36.23 30.31 -18.98
N ALA A 925 35.40 29.59 -18.21
CA ALA A 925 35.24 28.14 -18.27
C ALA A 925 34.81 27.68 -19.66
N ASN A 926 33.89 28.39 -20.33
CA ASN A 926 33.51 28.08 -21.71
C ASN A 926 34.71 28.13 -22.66
N LEU A 927 35.54 29.16 -22.55
CA LEU A 927 36.74 29.31 -23.39
C LEU A 927 37.78 28.24 -23.10
N LEU A 928 38.04 27.93 -21.82
CA LEU A 928 38.93 26.83 -21.41
C LEU A 928 38.48 25.49 -21.99
N LEU A 929 37.18 25.24 -22.01
CA LEU A 929 36.59 24.00 -22.54
C LEU A 929 36.49 23.97 -24.07
N GLY A 930 36.97 25.02 -24.76
CA GLY A 930 37.12 25.08 -26.20
C GLY A 930 36.05 25.89 -26.93
N ASP A 931 35.31 26.78 -26.26
CA ASP A 931 34.16 27.53 -26.78
C ASP A 931 33.05 26.59 -27.31
N ILE A 932 32.23 26.09 -26.39
CA ILE A 932 31.28 25.01 -26.65
C ILE A 932 29.84 25.50 -26.73
N ILE A 933 28.98 24.68 -27.33
CA ILE A 933 27.53 24.79 -27.20
C ILE A 933 27.17 24.41 -25.76
N LYS A 934 26.36 25.25 -25.12
CA LYS A 934 26.03 25.14 -23.69
C LYS A 934 24.54 24.91 -23.54
N VAL A 935 24.13 23.65 -23.40
CA VAL A 935 22.76 23.24 -23.10
C VAL A 935 22.85 21.93 -22.32
N THR A 936 21.86 21.56 -21.52
CA THR A 936 21.98 20.37 -20.65
C THR A 936 22.38 19.11 -21.44
N PRO A 937 23.46 18.39 -21.04
CA PRO A 937 24.29 18.60 -19.84
C PRO A 937 25.54 19.49 -20.00
N SER A 938 25.96 19.91 -21.19
CA SER A 938 27.18 20.71 -21.38
C SER A 938 27.15 22.06 -20.64
N SER A 939 25.98 22.69 -20.51
CA SER A 939 25.82 23.92 -19.70
C SER A 939 26.14 23.71 -18.22
N LYS A 940 25.87 22.52 -17.69
CA LYS A 940 26.23 22.12 -16.31
C LYS A 940 27.72 21.91 -16.18
N VAL A 941 28.38 21.32 -17.18
CA VAL A 941 29.84 21.13 -17.20
C VAL A 941 30.55 22.48 -17.01
N VAL A 942 30.14 23.48 -17.79
CA VAL A 942 30.68 24.85 -17.68
C VAL A 942 30.35 25.47 -16.31
N GLY A 943 29.13 25.25 -15.81
CA GLY A 943 28.67 25.78 -14.51
C GLY A 943 29.40 25.18 -13.30
N ASP A 944 29.69 23.89 -13.33
CA ASP A 944 30.45 23.20 -12.29
C ASP A 944 31.91 23.69 -12.29
N LEU A 945 32.53 23.86 -13.47
CA LEU A 945 33.87 24.43 -13.59
C LEU A 945 33.93 25.89 -13.11
N ALA A 946 32.93 26.70 -13.46
CA ALA A 946 32.85 28.10 -13.02
C ALA A 946 32.74 28.23 -11.50
N GLN A 947 31.89 27.43 -10.86
CA GLN A 947 31.77 27.40 -9.40
C GLN A 947 33.06 26.91 -8.75
N PHE A 948 33.69 25.87 -9.31
CA PHE A 948 34.99 25.38 -8.86
C PHE A 948 36.07 26.46 -8.92
N MET A 949 36.15 27.22 -10.02
CA MET A 949 37.08 28.34 -10.19
C MET A 949 36.86 29.42 -9.11
N VAL A 950 35.62 29.84 -8.89
CA VAL A 950 35.29 30.87 -7.89
C VAL A 950 35.55 30.39 -6.46
N GLN A 951 35.10 29.17 -6.13
CA GLN A 951 35.27 28.58 -4.80
C GLN A 951 36.75 28.46 -4.41
N ASN A 952 37.59 28.07 -5.36
CA ASN A 952 39.03 27.86 -5.15
C ASN A 952 39.89 29.10 -5.49
N LYS A 953 39.26 30.23 -5.88
CA LYS A 953 39.92 31.47 -6.29
C LYS A 953 40.95 31.27 -7.42
N LEU A 954 40.61 30.44 -8.39
CA LEU A 954 41.47 30.09 -9.52
C LEU A 954 41.11 30.93 -10.75
N THR A 955 42.12 31.48 -11.40
CA THR A 955 42.02 32.10 -12.73
C THR A 955 42.12 31.06 -13.84
N ALA A 956 41.65 31.40 -15.04
CA ALA A 956 41.75 30.50 -16.19
C ALA A 956 43.19 30.04 -16.51
N LYS A 957 44.17 30.94 -16.36
CA LYS A 957 45.59 30.63 -16.56
C LYS A 957 46.12 29.62 -15.53
N GLU A 958 45.74 29.78 -14.26
CA GLU A 958 46.13 28.84 -13.21
C GLU A 958 45.51 27.45 -13.41
N ILE A 959 44.30 27.38 -13.98
CA ILE A 959 43.68 26.10 -14.37
C ILE A 959 44.54 25.39 -15.42
N GLU A 960 45.01 26.08 -16.47
CA GLU A 960 45.83 25.47 -17.53
C GLU A 960 47.24 25.06 -17.06
N GLU A 961 47.85 25.89 -16.21
CA GLU A 961 49.18 25.65 -15.66
C GLU A 961 49.17 24.47 -14.67
N ARG A 962 48.14 24.38 -13.82
CA ARG A 962 48.03 23.40 -12.72
C ARG A 962 47.04 22.26 -13.00
N ALA A 963 46.62 22.08 -14.26
CA ALA A 963 45.62 21.07 -14.63
C ALA A 963 45.96 19.64 -14.18
N GLU A 964 47.24 19.29 -14.07
CA GLU A 964 47.69 17.96 -13.61
C GLU A 964 47.54 17.77 -12.08
N GLU A 965 47.48 18.85 -11.31
CA GLU A 965 47.42 18.84 -9.85
C GLU A 965 45.99 18.96 -9.31
N LEU A 966 45.11 19.61 -10.08
CA LEU A 966 43.76 19.96 -9.63
C LEU A 966 42.78 18.79 -9.77
N SER A 967 41.89 18.65 -8.78
CA SER A 967 40.77 17.70 -8.82
C SER A 967 39.53 18.37 -9.42
N PHE A 968 39.30 18.15 -10.71
CA PHE A 968 38.19 18.75 -11.43
C PHE A 968 36.83 18.12 -11.05
N PRO A 969 35.72 18.88 -11.19
CA PRO A 969 34.38 18.32 -11.06
C PRO A 969 34.17 17.13 -12.01
N LYS A 970 33.43 16.11 -11.55
CA LYS A 970 33.19 14.87 -12.33
C LYS A 970 32.62 15.15 -13.73
N SER A 971 31.71 16.10 -13.85
CA SER A 971 31.10 16.50 -15.12
C SER A 971 32.11 17.04 -16.13
N VAL A 972 33.14 17.75 -15.67
CA VAL A 972 34.25 18.26 -16.50
C VAL A 972 35.14 17.12 -16.97
N VAL A 973 35.46 16.19 -16.07
CA VAL A 973 36.21 14.98 -16.42
C VAL A 973 35.44 14.15 -17.45
N GLU A 974 34.17 13.85 -17.22
CA GLU A 974 33.32 13.07 -18.14
C GLU A 974 33.18 13.74 -19.52
N TYR A 975 33.04 15.07 -19.56
CA TYR A 975 33.08 15.81 -20.83
C TYR A 975 34.40 15.60 -21.56
N LEU A 976 35.53 15.80 -20.89
CA LEU A 976 36.86 15.63 -21.50
C LEU A 976 37.12 14.18 -21.93
N GLN A 977 36.53 13.19 -21.25
CA GLN A 977 36.58 11.79 -21.66
C GLN A 977 35.82 11.53 -22.97
N GLY A 978 34.84 12.37 -23.34
CA GLY A 978 33.96 12.17 -24.48
C GLY A 978 32.60 11.56 -24.12
N ALA A 979 32.26 11.49 -22.83
CA ALA A 979 31.05 10.82 -22.36
C ALA A 979 29.73 11.50 -22.79
N ILE A 980 29.76 12.76 -23.28
CA ILE A 980 28.56 13.45 -23.79
C ILE A 980 28.64 13.75 -25.29
N GLY A 981 29.56 13.09 -26.01
CA GLY A 981 29.84 13.32 -27.42
C GLY A 981 31.10 14.13 -27.67
N ILE A 982 31.39 14.40 -28.93
CA ILE A 982 32.59 15.11 -29.38
C ILE A 982 32.22 16.55 -29.75
N PRO A 983 32.85 17.58 -29.15
CA PRO A 983 32.56 18.98 -29.46
C PRO A 983 33.06 19.35 -30.87
N TYR A 984 32.37 20.29 -31.51
CA TYR A 984 32.81 20.84 -32.79
C TYR A 984 34.20 21.49 -32.65
N GLY A 985 35.13 21.09 -33.51
CA GLY A 985 36.55 21.49 -33.43
C GLY A 985 37.43 20.64 -32.51
N GLY A 986 36.87 19.61 -31.85
CA GLY A 986 37.61 18.72 -30.94
C GLY A 986 37.78 19.31 -29.53
N PHE A 987 38.38 18.50 -28.65
CA PHE A 987 38.65 18.90 -27.27
C PHE A 987 39.89 19.81 -27.16
N PRO A 988 39.96 20.70 -26.16
CA PRO A 988 41.11 21.58 -25.96
C PRO A 988 42.34 20.77 -25.49
N GLU A 989 43.43 20.84 -26.25
CA GLU A 989 44.75 20.31 -25.86
C GLU A 989 45.73 21.46 -25.56
N PRO A 990 46.62 21.34 -24.57
CA PRO A 990 46.92 20.14 -23.77
C PRO A 990 46.00 19.93 -22.55
N LEU A 991 44.97 20.76 -22.34
CA LEU A 991 44.11 20.69 -21.15
C LEU A 991 43.48 19.30 -20.95
N ARG A 992 42.89 18.72 -22.00
CA ARG A 992 42.30 17.37 -21.93
C ARG A 992 43.34 16.34 -21.50
N SER A 993 44.50 16.32 -22.14
CA SER A 993 45.57 15.36 -21.80
C SER A 993 46.05 15.52 -20.36
N LYS A 994 46.19 16.75 -19.85
CA LYS A 994 46.59 17.02 -18.47
C LYS A 994 45.57 16.59 -17.42
N VAL A 995 44.28 16.82 -17.68
CA VAL A 995 43.19 16.47 -16.74
C VAL A 995 42.97 14.96 -16.70
N LEU A 996 42.94 14.31 -17.88
CA LEU A 996 42.64 12.89 -17.95
C LEU A 996 43.83 12.01 -17.60
N LYS A 997 45.06 12.42 -17.94
CA LYS A 997 46.25 11.57 -17.79
C LYS A 997 46.01 10.21 -18.50
N ASP A 998 46.01 9.13 -17.72
CA ASP A 998 45.77 7.74 -18.15
C ASP A 998 44.28 7.32 -18.08
N MET A 999 43.36 8.22 -17.74
CA MET A 999 41.93 7.91 -17.70
C MET A 999 41.40 7.52 -19.10
N PRO A 1000 40.41 6.61 -19.17
CA PRO A 1000 39.82 6.16 -20.44
C PRO A 1000 39.27 7.34 -21.25
N ARG A 1001 39.48 7.28 -22.57
CA ARG A 1001 38.94 8.21 -23.56
C ARG A 1001 37.97 7.46 -24.45
N ILE A 1002 36.81 8.06 -24.68
CA ILE A 1002 35.76 7.51 -25.54
C ILE A 1002 35.92 8.15 -26.92
N GLU A 1003 36.00 7.31 -27.94
CA GLU A 1003 35.95 7.73 -29.34
C GLU A 1003 34.55 7.43 -29.91
N GLY A 1004 34.00 8.34 -30.71
CA GLY A 1004 32.67 8.15 -31.29
C GLY A 1004 31.52 8.33 -30.31
N ARG A 1005 30.45 7.53 -30.48
CA ARG A 1005 29.23 7.61 -29.67
C ARG A 1005 29.30 6.69 -28.45
N PRO A 1006 29.21 7.22 -27.21
CA PRO A 1006 29.38 6.42 -25.98
C PRO A 1006 28.41 5.23 -25.83
N GLY A 1007 27.18 5.37 -26.32
CA GLY A 1007 26.16 4.31 -26.20
C GLY A 1007 26.32 3.15 -27.20
N ALA A 1008 27.17 3.30 -28.23
CA ALA A 1008 27.28 2.32 -29.33
C ALA A 1008 27.90 0.99 -28.88
N GLU A 1009 28.76 1.03 -27.87
CA GLU A 1009 29.47 -0.14 -27.34
C GLU A 1009 28.79 -0.72 -26.09
N LEU A 1010 27.72 -0.09 -25.59
CA LEU A 1010 27.01 -0.58 -24.43
C LEU A 1010 26.17 -1.82 -24.80
N PRO A 1011 26.19 -2.90 -23.99
CA PRO A 1011 25.34 -4.06 -24.23
C PRO A 1011 23.86 -3.67 -24.12
N PRO A 1012 22.97 -4.27 -24.94
CA PRO A 1012 21.53 -4.02 -24.84
C PRO A 1012 20.99 -4.28 -23.44
N LEU A 1013 20.11 -3.41 -22.95
CA LEU A 1013 19.43 -3.62 -21.67
C LEU A 1013 18.36 -4.71 -21.79
N ASP A 1014 18.37 -5.67 -20.88
CA ASP A 1014 17.31 -6.67 -20.75
C ASP A 1014 16.16 -6.15 -19.87
N PHE A 1015 15.07 -5.71 -20.53
CA PHE A 1015 13.89 -5.19 -19.85
C PHE A 1015 13.11 -6.26 -19.08
N ASN A 1016 13.13 -7.52 -19.51
CA ASN A 1016 12.43 -8.60 -18.84
C ASN A 1016 13.13 -8.91 -17.51
N LYS A 1017 14.46 -9.03 -17.55
CA LYS A 1017 15.26 -9.19 -16.34
C LYS A 1017 15.08 -8.01 -15.38
N LEU A 1018 15.12 -6.77 -15.88
CA LEU A 1018 14.88 -5.59 -15.02
C LEU A 1018 13.48 -5.63 -14.38
N LYS A 1019 12.45 -6.07 -15.11
CA LYS A 1019 11.09 -6.23 -14.57
C LYS A 1019 11.02 -7.32 -13.51
N GLU A 1020 11.68 -8.45 -13.73
CA GLU A 1020 11.77 -9.55 -12.76
C GLU A 1020 12.45 -9.07 -11.47
N ASP A 1021 13.62 -8.44 -11.58
CA ASP A 1021 14.39 -7.91 -10.45
C ASP A 1021 13.57 -6.87 -9.64
N LEU A 1022 12.87 -5.95 -10.31
CA LEU A 1022 12.02 -4.95 -9.65
C LEU A 1022 10.77 -5.57 -9.01
N SER A 1023 10.23 -6.65 -9.60
CA SER A 1023 9.05 -7.35 -9.09
C SER A 1023 9.32 -8.11 -7.79
N GLU A 1024 10.59 -8.39 -7.45
CA GLU A 1024 10.96 -8.91 -6.13
C GLU A 1024 10.65 -7.91 -5.00
N SER A 1025 10.76 -6.60 -5.28
CA SER A 1025 10.62 -5.54 -4.29
C SER A 1025 9.27 -4.81 -4.35
N TYR A 1026 8.69 -4.67 -5.54
CA TYR A 1026 7.45 -3.92 -5.76
C TYR A 1026 6.45 -4.73 -6.57
N SER A 1027 5.22 -4.81 -6.08
CA SER A 1027 4.14 -5.50 -6.78
C SER A 1027 3.39 -4.56 -7.73
N GLY A 1028 2.98 -5.05 -8.91
CA GLY A 1028 2.06 -4.33 -9.81
C GLY A 1028 2.72 -3.22 -10.63
N LEU A 1029 4.01 -3.35 -10.95
CA LEU A 1029 4.73 -2.43 -11.84
C LEU A 1029 4.24 -2.53 -13.28
N SER A 1030 4.07 -1.37 -13.92
CA SER A 1030 3.80 -1.25 -15.35
C SER A 1030 5.08 -1.27 -16.18
N ASP A 1031 4.98 -1.48 -17.49
CA ASP A 1031 6.15 -1.39 -18.38
C ASP A 1031 6.74 0.03 -18.39
N GLU A 1032 5.92 1.05 -18.10
CA GLU A 1032 6.35 2.44 -17.94
C GLU A 1032 7.16 2.66 -16.67
N ASP A 1033 6.83 1.93 -15.60
CA ASP A 1033 7.65 1.93 -14.39
C ASP A 1033 9.02 1.29 -14.70
N VAL A 1034 9.05 0.20 -15.46
CA VAL A 1034 10.31 -0.44 -15.90
C VAL A 1034 11.12 0.51 -16.79
N MET A 1035 10.47 1.20 -17.73
CA MET A 1035 11.13 2.20 -18.57
C MET A 1035 11.67 3.37 -17.74
N SER A 1036 10.91 3.85 -16.75
CA SER A 1036 11.34 4.90 -15.83
C SER A 1036 12.54 4.45 -14.99
N ALA A 1037 12.57 3.19 -14.54
CA ALA A 1037 13.70 2.61 -13.83
C ALA A 1037 14.92 2.39 -14.75
N ALA A 1038 14.72 2.03 -16.02
CA ALA A 1038 15.81 1.96 -17.00
C ALA A 1038 16.46 3.33 -17.24
N MET A 1039 15.65 4.40 -17.27
CA MET A 1039 16.16 5.77 -17.44
C MET A 1039 16.78 6.31 -16.14
N TYR A 1040 16.13 6.07 -15.00
CA TYR A 1040 16.47 6.64 -13.69
C TYR A 1040 16.32 5.62 -12.55
N PRO A 1041 17.26 4.66 -12.41
CA PRO A 1041 17.09 3.53 -11.48
C PRO A 1041 16.81 3.96 -10.03
N GLN A 1042 17.63 4.87 -9.49
CA GLN A 1042 17.48 5.33 -8.11
C GLN A 1042 16.20 6.17 -7.92
N VAL A 1043 15.92 7.10 -8.84
CA VAL A 1043 14.76 7.99 -8.75
C VAL A 1043 13.45 7.21 -8.85
N ALA A 1044 13.41 6.24 -9.76
CA ALA A 1044 12.25 5.36 -9.92
C ALA A 1044 12.03 4.53 -8.65
N ASN A 1045 13.09 3.95 -8.07
CA ASN A 1045 13.00 3.23 -6.81
C ASN A 1045 12.48 4.10 -5.66
N ASP A 1046 13.02 5.32 -5.51
CA ASP A 1046 12.56 6.27 -4.49
C ASP A 1046 11.09 6.66 -4.72
N PHE A 1047 10.70 6.90 -5.98
CA PHE A 1047 9.31 7.14 -6.36
C PHE A 1047 8.40 5.95 -6.04
N PHE A 1048 8.81 4.70 -6.30
CA PHE A 1048 8.02 3.51 -5.98
C PHE A 1048 7.80 3.39 -4.47
N ARG A 1049 8.84 3.61 -3.66
CA ARG A 1049 8.74 3.64 -2.19
C ARG A 1049 7.76 4.71 -1.71
N ILE A 1050 7.84 5.91 -2.28
CA ILE A 1050 6.94 7.03 -1.97
C ILE A 1050 5.50 6.72 -2.40
N ARG A 1051 5.29 6.18 -3.60
CA ARG A 1051 3.98 5.75 -4.12
C ARG A 1051 3.36 4.65 -3.25
N ASP A 1052 4.17 3.72 -2.76
CA ASP A 1052 3.72 2.66 -1.86
C ASP A 1052 3.36 3.20 -0.47
N LYS A 1053 4.10 4.18 0.05
CA LYS A 1053 3.84 4.79 1.36
C LYS A 1053 2.67 5.77 1.33
N TYR A 1054 2.66 6.69 0.37
CA TYR A 1054 1.79 7.88 0.35
C TYR A 1054 0.70 7.85 -0.73
N GLY A 1055 0.77 6.92 -1.67
CA GLY A 1055 -0.26 6.76 -2.69
C GLY A 1055 -0.28 7.93 -3.69
N PRO A 1056 -1.45 8.23 -4.29
CA PRO A 1056 -1.53 9.16 -5.41
C PRO A 1056 -1.61 10.62 -4.96
N VAL A 1057 -0.49 11.19 -4.51
CA VAL A 1057 -0.39 12.58 -4.04
C VAL A 1057 -0.63 13.63 -5.14
N LYS A 1058 -0.67 13.21 -6.42
CA LYS A 1058 -1.04 14.06 -7.56
C LYS A 1058 -2.44 14.68 -7.45
N HIS A 1059 -3.35 14.05 -6.70
CA HIS A 1059 -4.72 14.53 -6.52
C HIS A 1059 -4.86 15.66 -5.51
N LEU A 1060 -3.84 15.91 -4.68
CA LEU A 1060 -3.81 17.07 -3.79
C LEU A 1060 -3.68 18.36 -4.60
N ASP A 1061 -4.32 19.44 -4.15
CA ASP A 1061 -4.03 20.77 -4.69
C ASP A 1061 -2.59 21.17 -4.35
N THR A 1062 -2.05 22.13 -5.09
CA THR A 1062 -0.62 22.46 -5.04
C THR A 1062 -0.18 23.05 -3.70
N LYS A 1063 -1.00 23.88 -3.05
CA LYS A 1063 -0.68 24.42 -1.72
C LYS A 1063 -0.62 23.29 -0.68
N THR A 1064 -1.66 22.46 -0.63
CA THR A 1064 -1.72 21.32 0.31
C THR A 1064 -0.60 20.31 0.07
N PHE A 1065 -0.22 20.07 -1.19
CA PHE A 1065 0.92 19.21 -1.51
C PHE A 1065 2.24 19.79 -0.97
N LEU A 1066 2.52 21.07 -1.20
CA LEU A 1066 3.80 21.67 -0.85
C LEU A 1066 3.96 21.92 0.65
N THR A 1067 2.95 22.48 1.30
CA THR A 1067 3.06 22.97 2.69
C THR A 1067 2.09 22.29 3.65
N GLY A 1068 1.30 21.34 3.18
CA GLY A 1068 0.31 20.64 4.00
C GLY A 1068 -0.96 21.48 4.22
N PRO A 1069 -1.99 20.87 4.83
CA PRO A 1069 -3.21 21.56 5.19
C PRO A 1069 -3.01 22.43 6.44
N THR A 1070 -3.85 23.43 6.64
CA THR A 1070 -3.89 24.18 7.91
C THR A 1070 -4.83 23.47 8.89
N VAL A 1071 -4.51 23.50 10.18
CA VAL A 1071 -5.37 22.93 11.22
C VAL A 1071 -6.71 23.67 11.26
N GLY A 1072 -7.82 22.93 11.22
CA GLY A 1072 -9.18 23.46 11.12
C GLY A 1072 -9.74 23.47 9.68
N ASP A 1073 -8.88 23.48 8.67
CA ASP A 1073 -9.31 23.55 7.27
C ASP A 1073 -9.81 22.20 6.76
N THR A 1074 -10.78 22.26 5.85
CA THR A 1074 -11.27 21.11 5.09
C THR A 1074 -10.79 21.18 3.64
N ILE A 1075 -10.19 20.10 3.18
CA ILE A 1075 -9.77 19.90 1.79
C ILE A 1075 -10.60 18.80 1.14
N GLU A 1076 -10.87 18.96 -0.16
CA GLU A 1076 -11.56 17.96 -0.98
C GLU A 1076 -10.55 17.32 -1.93
N VAL A 1077 -10.34 16.00 -1.82
CA VAL A 1077 -9.41 15.26 -2.67
C VAL A 1077 -10.18 14.30 -3.55
N LYS A 1078 -10.26 14.61 -4.85
CA LYS A 1078 -10.91 13.78 -5.86
C LYS A 1078 -9.94 12.69 -6.35
N ILE A 1079 -10.09 11.48 -5.83
CA ILE A 1079 -9.18 10.36 -6.15
C ILE A 1079 -9.63 9.54 -7.36
N GLU A 1080 -10.93 9.51 -7.63
CA GLU A 1080 -11.58 8.83 -8.77
C GLU A 1080 -12.97 9.44 -8.98
N ARG A 1081 -13.61 9.19 -10.13
CA ARG A 1081 -15.00 9.62 -10.34
C ARG A 1081 -15.93 9.03 -9.28
N GLY A 1082 -16.75 9.91 -8.69
CA GLY A 1082 -17.67 9.54 -7.61
C GLY A 1082 -16.97 9.22 -6.29
N LYS A 1083 -15.65 9.44 -6.17
CA LYS A 1083 -14.87 9.20 -4.95
C LYS A 1083 -14.10 10.46 -4.56
N THR A 1084 -14.72 11.25 -3.70
CA THR A 1084 -14.10 12.41 -3.04
C THR A 1084 -13.78 12.07 -1.59
N LEU A 1085 -12.61 12.50 -1.14
CA LEU A 1085 -12.21 12.45 0.25
C LEU A 1085 -12.33 13.88 0.82
N ASP A 1086 -13.25 14.06 1.76
CA ASP A 1086 -13.36 15.30 2.53
C ASP A 1086 -12.51 15.12 3.79
N ILE A 1087 -11.38 15.83 3.84
CA ILE A 1087 -10.39 15.70 4.90
C ILE A 1087 -10.33 17.02 5.67
N ARG A 1088 -10.65 17.00 6.96
CA ARG A 1088 -10.39 18.11 7.87
C ARG A 1088 -9.24 17.76 8.81
N THR A 1089 -8.23 18.61 8.87
CA THR A 1089 -7.15 18.45 9.86
C THR A 1089 -7.60 18.98 11.20
N LEU A 1090 -7.52 18.18 12.27
CA LEU A 1090 -8.05 18.53 13.58
C LEU A 1090 -6.96 19.00 14.55
N ALA A 1091 -5.87 18.24 14.65
CA ALA A 1091 -4.76 18.54 15.56
C ALA A 1091 -3.52 17.70 15.24
N VAL A 1092 -2.36 18.17 15.71
CA VAL A 1092 -1.11 17.40 15.79
C VAL A 1092 -0.75 17.31 17.28
N SER A 1093 -0.43 16.12 17.77
CA SER A 1093 -0.02 15.92 19.16
C SER A 1093 1.31 16.63 19.45
N GLU A 1094 1.35 17.41 20.53
CA GLU A 1094 2.60 17.98 21.08
C GLU A 1094 3.47 16.90 21.74
N GLU A 1095 2.82 15.89 22.33
CA GLU A 1095 3.51 14.76 22.94
C GLU A 1095 3.93 13.75 21.87
N MET A 1096 5.12 13.17 22.09
CA MET A 1096 5.71 12.16 21.23
C MET A 1096 5.65 10.80 21.93
N THR A 1097 5.38 9.75 21.16
CA THR A 1097 5.44 8.38 21.67
C THR A 1097 6.88 7.99 22.00
N ALA A 1098 7.05 6.91 22.77
CA ALA A 1098 8.37 6.34 23.03
C ALA A 1098 9.13 5.90 21.75
N ALA A 1099 8.42 5.75 20.63
CA ALA A 1099 8.99 5.42 19.32
C ALA A 1099 9.42 6.65 18.49
N GLY A 1100 9.26 7.87 19.03
CA GLY A 1100 9.61 9.09 18.32
C GLY A 1100 8.53 9.57 17.33
N GLU A 1101 7.27 9.20 17.55
CA GLU A 1101 6.16 9.52 16.64
C GLU A 1101 5.16 10.50 17.26
N ARG A 1102 4.58 11.37 16.44
CA ARG A 1102 3.45 12.23 16.78
C ARG A 1102 2.17 11.67 16.19
N GLU A 1103 1.09 11.72 16.96
CA GLU A 1103 -0.24 11.40 16.46
C GLU A 1103 -0.84 12.64 15.77
N VAL A 1104 -1.29 12.48 14.53
CA VAL A 1104 -2.00 13.53 13.77
C VAL A 1104 -3.46 13.12 13.59
N PHE A 1105 -4.37 14.01 13.94
CA PHE A 1105 -5.81 13.77 13.94
C PHE A 1105 -6.48 14.43 12.74
N PHE A 1106 -7.34 13.67 12.06
CA PHE A 1106 -8.12 14.09 10.91
C PHE A 1106 -9.59 13.70 11.09
N GLU A 1107 -10.49 14.42 10.42
CA GLU A 1107 -11.81 13.93 10.07
C GLU A 1107 -11.79 13.56 8.57
N LEU A 1108 -12.12 12.33 8.21
CA LEU A 1108 -12.20 11.85 6.84
C LEU A 1108 -13.64 11.39 6.54
N ASN A 1109 -14.32 12.09 5.64
CA ASN A 1109 -15.72 11.86 5.28
C ASN A 1109 -16.62 11.75 6.53
N GLY A 1110 -16.48 12.70 7.46
CA GLY A 1110 -17.24 12.76 8.71
C GLY A 1110 -16.80 11.79 9.81
N GLN A 1111 -15.67 11.09 9.65
CA GLN A 1111 -15.16 10.17 10.66
C GLN A 1111 -13.78 10.54 11.17
N LEU A 1112 -13.61 10.50 12.49
CA LEU A 1112 -12.31 10.68 13.14
C LEU A 1112 -11.32 9.60 12.69
N ARG A 1113 -10.11 10.05 12.41
CA ARG A 1113 -8.95 9.25 12.01
C ARG A 1113 -7.72 9.80 12.68
N SER A 1114 -6.77 8.94 12.97
CA SER A 1114 -5.43 9.37 13.30
C SER A 1114 -4.39 8.55 12.56
N VAL A 1115 -3.21 9.13 12.41
CA VAL A 1115 -2.01 8.51 11.87
C VAL A 1115 -0.84 8.87 12.77
N PHE A 1116 0.07 7.91 12.98
CA PHE A 1116 1.33 8.16 13.67
C PHE A 1116 2.40 8.51 12.65
N ILE A 1117 3.07 9.62 12.89
CA ILE A 1117 4.08 10.16 12.00
C ILE A 1117 5.35 10.34 12.80
N ARG A 1118 6.43 9.69 12.35
CA ARG A 1118 7.74 9.88 12.95
C ARG A 1118 8.20 11.33 12.80
N ASP A 1119 8.62 11.93 13.90
CA ASP A 1119 9.24 13.26 13.93
C ASP A 1119 10.74 13.09 13.67
N GLU A 1120 11.18 13.41 12.45
CA GLU A 1120 12.55 13.19 11.99
C GLU A 1120 13.56 14.10 12.68
N ASN A 1121 13.13 15.24 13.22
CA ASN A 1121 14.01 16.18 13.92
C ASN A 1121 14.23 15.74 15.37
N ALA A 1122 13.17 15.42 16.10
CA ALA A 1122 13.26 14.93 17.47
C ALA A 1122 13.92 13.54 17.55
N SER A 1123 13.71 12.70 16.54
CA SER A 1123 14.30 11.35 16.47
C SER A 1123 15.83 11.34 16.36
N LYS A 1124 16.49 12.43 15.94
CA LYS A 1124 17.97 12.50 15.86
C LYS A 1124 18.64 12.45 17.23
N GLU A 1125 17.92 12.82 18.29
CA GLU A 1125 18.40 12.78 19.68
C GLU A 1125 18.03 11.47 20.40
N MET A 1126 17.13 10.67 19.81
CA MET A 1126 16.71 9.37 20.37
C MET A 1126 17.54 8.22 19.80
N LYS A 1127 18.18 7.44 20.67
CA LYS A 1127 18.80 6.15 20.30
C LYS A 1127 17.69 5.11 20.07
N ILE A 1128 17.10 5.11 18.88
CA ILE A 1128 16.16 4.09 18.42
C ILE A 1128 16.97 2.99 17.72
N HIS A 1129 16.59 1.73 17.95
CA HIS A 1129 17.22 0.62 17.27
C HIS A 1129 16.98 0.72 15.75
N PRO A 1130 18.02 0.67 14.90
CA PRO A 1130 17.82 0.67 13.45
C PRO A 1130 16.97 -0.52 13.02
N LYS A 1131 16.15 -0.34 11.97
CA LYS A 1131 15.41 -1.42 11.31
C LYS A 1131 16.11 -1.83 10.01
N ALA A 1132 16.05 -3.12 9.68
CA ALA A 1132 16.58 -3.65 8.43
C ALA A 1132 15.75 -3.14 7.24
N VAL A 1133 16.44 -2.76 6.16
CA VAL A 1133 15.78 -2.34 4.92
C VAL A 1133 15.14 -3.55 4.25
N LYS A 1134 13.82 -3.50 4.07
CA LYS A 1134 13.06 -4.57 3.43
C LYS A 1134 13.59 -4.84 2.01
N GLY A 1135 13.98 -6.08 1.74
CA GLY A 1135 14.54 -6.53 0.45
C GLY A 1135 16.07 -6.46 0.34
N ASP A 1136 16.75 -5.77 1.28
CA ASP A 1136 18.22 -5.76 1.31
C ASP A 1136 18.75 -7.03 1.98
N LYS A 1137 19.31 -7.95 1.18
CA LYS A 1137 19.85 -9.23 1.66
C LYS A 1137 21.09 -9.06 2.54
N HIS A 1138 21.73 -7.89 2.53
CA HIS A 1138 22.87 -7.57 3.39
C HIS A 1138 22.44 -7.21 4.81
N GLN A 1139 21.15 -6.96 5.07
CA GLN A 1139 20.65 -6.58 6.39
C GLN A 1139 19.73 -7.67 6.96
N VAL A 1140 20.12 -8.25 8.09
CA VAL A 1140 19.32 -9.25 8.78
C VAL A 1140 18.42 -8.53 9.77
N GLY A 1141 17.10 -8.54 9.55
CA GLY A 1141 16.11 -7.99 10.47
C GLY A 1141 15.53 -9.03 11.43
N ALA A 1142 15.00 -8.58 12.56
CA ALA A 1142 14.24 -9.41 13.49
C ALA A 1142 12.91 -9.82 12.83
N PRO A 1143 12.64 -11.12 12.66
CA PRO A 1143 11.45 -11.59 11.94
C PRO A 1143 10.14 -11.29 12.67
N MET A 1144 10.21 -11.01 13.98
CA MET A 1144 9.07 -10.64 14.82
C MET A 1144 9.55 -9.99 16.13
N PRO A 1145 8.68 -9.28 16.85
CA PRO A 1145 9.00 -8.80 18.18
C PRO A 1145 9.35 -9.96 19.13
N GLY A 1146 10.44 -9.82 19.88
CA GLY A 1146 10.95 -10.85 20.77
C GLY A 1146 12.13 -10.40 21.60
N THR A 1147 12.56 -11.23 22.54
CA THR A 1147 13.75 -10.97 23.37
C THR A 1147 14.93 -11.78 22.85
N VAL A 1148 16.09 -11.16 22.65
CA VAL A 1148 17.32 -11.87 22.25
C VAL A 1148 17.75 -12.79 23.39
N LEU A 1149 17.76 -14.10 23.16
CA LEU A 1149 18.27 -15.09 24.10
C LEU A 1149 19.79 -15.24 23.97
N THR A 1150 20.26 -15.49 22.74
CA THR A 1150 21.68 -15.67 22.46
C THR A 1150 22.05 -15.16 21.06
N ILE A 1151 23.17 -14.46 20.97
CA ILE A 1151 23.83 -14.09 19.71
C ILE A 1151 24.85 -15.19 19.38
N LYS A 1152 24.90 -15.62 18.11
CA LYS A 1152 25.73 -16.75 17.64
C LYS A 1152 26.91 -16.35 16.75
N VAL A 1153 27.01 -15.07 16.38
CA VAL A 1153 28.05 -14.52 15.52
C VAL A 1153 28.64 -13.23 16.11
N LYS A 1154 29.83 -12.84 15.66
CA LYS A 1154 30.48 -11.55 15.98
C LYS A 1154 30.89 -10.82 14.70
N GLU A 1155 31.20 -9.54 14.83
CA GLU A 1155 31.77 -8.75 13.74
C GLU A 1155 33.07 -9.38 13.22
N GLY A 1156 33.22 -9.46 11.90
CA GLY A 1156 34.32 -10.14 11.19
C GLY A 1156 34.14 -11.64 10.98
N ASP A 1157 33.07 -12.27 11.50
CA ASP A 1157 32.82 -13.69 11.23
C ASP A 1157 32.35 -13.91 9.79
N LYS A 1158 32.87 -14.95 9.14
CA LYS A 1158 32.30 -15.46 7.88
C LYS A 1158 31.13 -16.37 8.18
N VAL A 1159 30.01 -16.13 7.52
CA VAL A 1159 28.78 -16.91 7.65
C VAL A 1159 28.37 -17.53 6.32
N GLU A 1160 27.80 -18.73 6.38
CA GLU A 1160 27.15 -19.39 5.23
C GLU A 1160 25.65 -19.09 5.20
N LYS A 1161 25.04 -19.18 4.02
CA LYS A 1161 23.58 -19.05 3.89
C LYS A 1161 22.87 -20.11 4.74
N GLY A 1162 21.95 -19.69 5.61
CA GLY A 1162 21.23 -20.55 6.54
C GLY A 1162 21.91 -20.73 7.90
N GLN A 1163 23.13 -20.23 8.08
CA GLN A 1163 23.84 -20.31 9.35
C GLN A 1163 23.12 -19.48 10.45
N PRO A 1164 22.93 -20.03 11.67
CA PRO A 1164 22.33 -19.30 12.78
C PRO A 1164 23.11 -18.03 13.18
N ILE A 1165 22.40 -16.90 13.26
CA ILE A 1165 22.91 -15.58 13.64
C ILE A 1165 22.54 -15.25 15.10
N ALA A 1166 21.29 -15.47 15.48
CA ALA A 1166 20.78 -15.19 16.83
C ALA A 1166 19.58 -16.09 17.16
N VAL A 1167 19.27 -16.22 18.44
CA VAL A 1167 18.06 -16.90 18.95
C VAL A 1167 17.20 -15.87 19.67
N LEU A 1168 15.94 -15.75 19.25
CA LEU A 1168 14.95 -14.87 19.85
C LEU A 1168 13.91 -15.70 20.63
N SER A 1169 13.40 -15.15 21.72
CA SER A 1169 12.23 -15.66 22.44
C SER A 1169 11.03 -14.80 22.10
N ALA A 1170 10.04 -15.40 21.45
CA ALA A 1170 8.77 -14.75 21.13
C ALA A 1170 7.61 -15.72 21.41
N MET A 1171 6.58 -15.27 22.12
CA MET A 1171 5.41 -16.09 22.47
C MET A 1171 5.75 -17.46 23.12
N LYS A 1172 6.77 -17.50 24.00
CA LYS A 1172 7.29 -18.72 24.66
C LYS A 1172 7.89 -19.75 23.68
N MET A 1173 8.18 -19.37 22.43
CA MET A 1173 8.92 -20.17 21.47
C MET A 1173 10.31 -19.57 21.24
N GLU A 1174 11.32 -20.43 21.12
CA GLU A 1174 12.63 -20.04 20.65
C GLU A 1174 12.66 -20.06 19.12
N MET A 1175 13.18 -18.99 18.54
CA MET A 1175 13.28 -18.82 17.09
C MET A 1175 14.72 -18.54 16.71
N ILE A 1176 15.26 -19.33 15.79
CA ILE A 1176 16.61 -19.15 15.26
C ILE A 1176 16.54 -18.23 14.05
N VAL A 1177 17.20 -17.08 14.12
CA VAL A 1177 17.41 -16.16 13.00
C VAL A 1177 18.63 -16.62 12.22
N GLN A 1178 18.51 -16.76 10.90
CA GLN A 1178 19.54 -17.33 10.02
C GLN A 1178 20.05 -16.31 9.01
N ALA A 1179 21.30 -16.50 8.54
CA ALA A 1179 21.91 -15.67 7.52
C ALA A 1179 21.21 -15.86 6.16
N PRO A 1180 20.74 -14.79 5.50
CA PRO A 1180 20.07 -14.88 4.20
C PRO A 1180 21.04 -15.14 3.03
N MET A 1181 22.32 -14.81 3.22
CA MET A 1181 23.41 -14.98 2.25
C MET A 1181 24.70 -15.39 2.94
N ALA A 1182 25.65 -15.90 2.16
CA ALA A 1182 27.02 -16.08 2.62
C ALA A 1182 27.77 -14.74 2.53
N GLY A 1183 28.63 -14.44 3.49
CA GLY A 1183 29.38 -13.18 3.54
C GLY A 1183 30.11 -12.98 4.86
N GLU A 1184 30.67 -11.81 5.06
CA GLU A 1184 31.33 -11.40 6.31
C GLU A 1184 30.40 -10.50 7.14
N VAL A 1185 30.24 -10.81 8.43
CA VAL A 1185 29.41 -10.00 9.33
C VAL A 1185 30.11 -8.67 9.60
N LYS A 1186 29.62 -7.60 8.99
CA LYS A 1186 30.18 -6.24 9.12
C LYS A 1186 29.88 -5.62 10.48
N ASN A 1187 28.65 -5.79 10.97
CA ASN A 1187 28.23 -5.24 12.26
C ASN A 1187 27.15 -6.11 12.90
N VAL A 1188 27.18 -6.23 14.24
CA VAL A 1188 26.09 -6.81 15.04
C VAL A 1188 25.42 -5.67 15.83
N ALA A 1189 24.15 -5.42 15.55
CA ALA A 1189 23.43 -4.26 16.08
C ALA A 1189 22.72 -4.54 17.41
N ILE A 1190 22.70 -5.80 17.89
CA ILE A 1190 21.90 -6.25 19.05
C ILE A 1190 22.75 -6.74 20.23
N SER A 1191 22.12 -6.88 21.40
CA SER A 1191 22.71 -7.41 22.63
C SER A 1191 21.84 -8.51 23.28
N ASN A 1192 22.44 -9.42 24.06
CA ASN A 1192 21.69 -10.47 24.78
C ASN A 1192 20.73 -9.86 25.80
N GLY A 1193 19.51 -10.37 25.87
CA GLY A 1193 18.43 -9.88 26.74
C GLY A 1193 17.68 -8.66 26.18
N GLN A 1194 18.12 -8.12 25.05
CA GLN A 1194 17.48 -6.96 24.42
C GLN A 1194 16.12 -7.33 23.83
N LYS A 1195 15.13 -6.45 23.99
CA LYS A 1195 13.84 -6.57 23.30
C LYS A 1195 13.95 -5.93 21.92
N LEU A 1196 13.52 -6.67 20.91
CA LEU A 1196 13.45 -6.25 19.53
C LEU A 1196 11.99 -6.16 19.12
N GLU A 1197 11.67 -5.21 18.25
CA GLU A 1197 10.45 -5.18 17.47
C GLU A 1197 10.64 -5.94 16.14
N GLY A 1198 9.55 -6.10 15.39
CA GLY A 1198 9.64 -6.59 14.01
C GLY A 1198 10.51 -5.66 13.16
N ASP A 1199 11.30 -6.27 12.29
CA ASP A 1199 12.26 -5.66 11.38
C ASP A 1199 13.44 -4.94 12.04
N ASP A 1200 13.62 -4.97 13.37
CA ASP A 1200 14.82 -4.39 14.00
C ASP A 1200 16.09 -5.06 13.48
N LEU A 1201 17.07 -4.27 13.06
CA LEU A 1201 18.32 -4.74 12.49
C LEU A 1201 19.06 -5.60 13.52
N ILE A 1202 19.39 -6.83 13.16
CA ILE A 1202 20.18 -7.76 13.96
C ILE A 1202 21.66 -7.64 13.60
N CYS A 1203 21.98 -7.74 12.31
CA CYS A 1203 23.35 -7.59 11.80
C CYS A 1203 23.36 -7.18 10.32
N THR A 1204 24.52 -6.70 9.86
CA THR A 1204 24.81 -6.44 8.44
C THR A 1204 25.86 -7.44 7.95
N ILE A 1205 25.69 -7.97 6.75
CA ILE A 1205 26.55 -8.96 6.08
C ILE A 1205 27.04 -8.35 4.75
N GLU A 1206 28.34 -8.44 4.47
CA GLU A 1206 28.98 -7.97 3.22
C GLU A 1206 29.51 -9.12 2.37
#